data_AF-A0A8S9BRZ9-F1
#
_entry.id   AF-A0A8S9BRZ9-F1
#
_cell.length_a   1.000
_cell.length_b   1.000
_cell.length_c   1.000
_cell.angle_alpha   90.00
_cell.angle_beta   90.00
_cell.angle_gamma   90.00
#
_symmetry.space_group_name_H-M   'P 1'
#
loop_
_entity.id
_entity.type
_entity.pdbx_description
1 polymer ?
#
loop_
_entity_poly.entity_id
_entity_poly.type
_entity_poly.pdbx_seq_one_letter_code
_entity_poly.pdbx_strand_id
1 'polypeptide(L)'
;METPKGLFSPDLIPTEIADSFPADYKVRPLEREDYHKGFFECIQVLTSTGDVTEERFYERYDWMKTQGQGIHYFLVIEHQNQIVGTGTVVVERKFIHNLGNVAHIEEIAIRKEHQGKRLGLKMMQTLGALAKNVGCYKSILGCNEEKEPFYVKCGFEKRGRRMAQYYEEGKVPHRPPPRAGTASILRLSASPPRLLIIGAGNRGNAYAAAIQESTNGILVAVVEPIALKRRLLGRKYIWGKGTPSEGQEFTEWREFVAWELERRQRKENGESVPEGVDAVFVCVQDQMHKEVVVGLAPLGLHIMCEKPLATSLDDCVAIYRSLLSGPDATQKKIFSIGHVLRYSPHNMLLRKLLLEDKVIGDVMSVNHTEPVGWWHFTHSYVRGNWRKEATSAPSLLAKSCHDMDILLWLLSSPPPGSSKPAHLPSTISSSGSLQYFHQGRKPTEAGNATNCLSCAYEPSCQFSAKRIYIGPQMGTRQDHFLSIVLPEIEDCIVAGGKEAGEKALLTHLAQDYDSSTPAAEISNKNWYGRCVYEADNDVCDNQTVTLTWDNDPIASQTETPVQALTGRGAKTATLHMVAFTQKMCQRFTNIYGVHGEIYADSDSITVQNFQTGQKKVHYPPVPADGGHGDGDQGLSRQFVLAVDRVKNHGEEVDEAQKLYIGCGVEEIIRSHAAVFAAEEARKGRLVVDFKSWWEREVEGRLKLCNMGTWV
;
A
#
# COMPACT_ATOMS: atom_id res chain seq x y z
N MET A 1 24.18 43.44 20.98
CA MET A 1 24.02 43.02 19.58
C MET A 1 22.61 43.38 19.19
N GLU A 2 22.44 44.25 18.19
CA GLU A 2 21.11 44.59 17.66
C GLU A 2 20.42 43.32 17.15
N THR A 3 19.15 43.15 17.49
CA THR A 3 18.33 42.06 16.98
C THR A 3 18.26 42.19 15.44
N PRO A 4 18.51 41.13 14.65
CA PRO A 4 18.41 41.21 13.20
C PRO A 4 17.04 41.77 12.81
N LYS A 5 17.01 42.78 11.92
CA LYS A 5 15.77 43.45 11.51
C LYS A 5 14.81 42.47 10.81
N GLY A 6 15.34 41.59 9.96
CA GLY A 6 14.59 40.56 9.24
C GLY A 6 14.42 39.22 9.98
N LEU A 7 13.84 38.24 9.27
CA LEU A 7 13.51 36.91 9.80
C LEU A 7 14.74 36.05 10.14
N PHE A 8 15.87 36.30 9.46
CA PHE A 8 17.17 35.68 9.73
C PHE A 8 18.31 36.70 9.49
N SER A 9 19.55 36.35 9.85
CA SER A 9 20.70 37.25 9.66
C SER A 9 21.00 37.46 8.16
N PRO A 10 21.10 38.70 7.67
CA PRO A 10 21.46 38.97 6.27
C PRO A 10 22.84 38.40 5.90
N ASP A 11 23.74 38.15 6.85
CA ASP A 11 25.07 37.57 6.62
C ASP A 11 25.03 36.16 6.00
N LEU A 12 23.88 35.47 6.09
CA LEU A 12 23.69 34.17 5.44
C LEU A 12 23.55 34.28 3.91
N ILE A 13 23.37 35.50 3.38
CA ILE A 13 23.33 35.80 1.95
C ILE A 13 24.75 36.23 1.53
N PRO A 14 25.45 35.51 0.64
CA PRO A 14 26.79 35.91 0.22
C PRO A 14 26.79 37.27 -0.47
N THR A 15 27.72 38.16 -0.06
CA THR A 15 27.85 39.52 -0.60
C THR A 15 28.04 39.51 -2.12
N GLU A 16 28.84 38.57 -2.66
CA GLU A 16 29.03 38.41 -4.11
C GLU A 16 27.71 38.17 -4.88
N ILE A 17 26.78 37.42 -4.29
CA ILE A 17 25.48 37.15 -4.90
C ILE A 17 24.57 38.37 -4.74
N ALA A 18 24.59 39.03 -3.58
CA ALA A 18 23.82 40.25 -3.33
C ALA A 18 24.22 41.39 -4.30
N ASP A 19 25.52 41.60 -4.49
CA ASP A 19 26.09 42.61 -5.40
C ASP A 19 25.83 42.27 -6.88
N SER A 20 25.47 41.01 -7.17
CA SER A 20 25.13 40.61 -8.53
C SER A 20 23.77 41.14 -8.99
N PHE A 21 22.90 41.58 -8.07
CA PHE A 21 21.60 42.18 -8.43
C PHE A 21 21.81 43.58 -9.04
N PRO A 22 20.91 44.04 -9.94
CA PRO A 22 21.01 45.41 -10.46
C PRO A 22 20.92 46.42 -9.31
N ALA A 23 21.63 47.56 -9.42
CA ALA A 23 21.84 48.52 -8.31
C ALA A 23 20.57 48.96 -7.55
N ASP A 24 19.42 49.00 -8.23
CA ASP A 24 18.14 49.40 -7.64
C ASP A 24 17.35 48.24 -6.99
N TYR A 25 17.90 47.03 -6.97
CA TYR A 25 17.28 45.83 -6.39
C TYR A 25 18.06 45.38 -5.17
N LYS A 26 17.35 45.10 -4.08
CA LYS A 26 17.93 44.62 -2.83
C LYS A 26 17.43 43.23 -2.51
N VAL A 27 18.33 42.27 -2.36
CA VAL A 27 18.00 40.93 -1.85
C VAL A 27 18.28 40.89 -0.35
N ARG A 28 17.27 40.53 0.45
CA ARG A 28 17.37 40.55 1.92
C ARG A 28 16.38 39.59 2.57
N PRO A 29 16.54 39.26 3.87
CA PRO A 29 15.51 38.53 4.61
C PRO A 29 14.18 39.30 4.62
N LEU A 30 13.07 38.56 4.68
CA LEU A 30 11.75 39.11 4.92
C LEU A 30 11.74 39.91 6.24
N GLU A 31 11.19 41.11 6.20
CA GLU A 31 10.97 41.98 7.36
C GLU A 31 9.49 41.99 7.75
N ARG A 32 9.21 42.30 9.02
CA ARG A 32 7.85 42.31 9.55
C ARG A 32 6.99 43.32 8.82
N GLU A 33 7.54 44.47 8.42
CA GLU A 33 6.81 45.55 7.76
C GLU A 33 6.60 45.29 6.25
N ASP A 34 7.13 44.20 5.69
CA ASP A 34 6.99 43.88 4.26
C ASP A 34 5.55 43.55 3.84
N TYR A 35 4.65 43.34 4.81
CA TYR A 35 3.21 43.35 4.58
C TYR A 35 2.79 44.60 3.78
N HIS A 36 3.24 45.79 4.18
CA HIS A 36 2.90 47.04 3.51
C HIS A 36 3.72 47.33 2.25
N LYS A 37 4.79 46.58 2.03
CA LYS A 37 5.60 46.67 0.81
C LYS A 37 5.08 45.76 -0.30
N GLY A 38 3.95 45.10 -0.08
CA GLY A 38 3.26 44.33 -1.09
C GLY A 38 3.78 42.89 -1.23
N PHE A 39 4.15 42.25 -0.12
CA PHE A 39 4.61 40.86 -0.08
C PHE A 39 3.56 39.88 -0.62
N PHE A 40 2.30 40.02 -0.23
CA PHE A 40 1.23 39.13 -0.68
C PHE A 40 0.89 39.32 -2.15
N GLU A 41 0.92 40.55 -2.64
CA GLU A 41 0.75 40.88 -4.05
C GLU A 41 1.87 40.27 -4.91
N CYS A 42 3.07 40.12 -4.35
CA CYS A 42 4.14 39.35 -5.00
C CYS A 42 3.84 37.85 -5.05
N ILE A 43 3.41 37.25 -3.92
CA ILE A 43 3.11 35.81 -3.83
C ILE A 43 1.89 35.43 -4.66
N GLN A 44 0.92 36.33 -4.83
CA GLN A 44 -0.32 36.07 -5.59
C GLN A 44 -0.08 35.70 -7.06
N VAL A 45 1.11 35.99 -7.61
CA VAL A 45 1.51 35.52 -8.94
C VAL A 45 1.70 33.99 -8.98
N LEU A 46 1.98 33.36 -7.83
CA LEU A 46 2.15 31.92 -7.69
C LEU A 46 0.82 31.20 -7.40
N THR A 47 0.03 31.69 -6.45
CA THR A 47 -1.23 31.05 -6.01
C THR A 47 -2.12 32.02 -5.23
N SER A 48 -3.38 31.65 -4.97
CA SER A 48 -4.26 32.42 -4.09
C SER A 48 -3.72 32.43 -2.65
N THR A 49 -3.62 33.62 -2.04
CA THR A 49 -3.14 33.79 -0.66
C THR A 49 -4.29 33.83 0.37
N GLY A 50 -5.53 33.94 -0.10
CA GLY A 50 -6.69 34.30 0.73
C GLY A 50 -6.59 35.71 1.32
N ASP A 51 -7.57 36.06 2.16
CA ASP A 51 -7.65 37.35 2.85
C ASP A 51 -6.82 37.31 4.15
N VAL A 52 -5.52 37.55 4.03
CA VAL A 52 -4.60 37.60 5.19
C VAL A 52 -4.51 39.02 5.72
N THR A 53 -4.96 39.22 6.97
CA THR A 53 -4.83 40.51 7.65
C THR A 53 -3.40 40.75 8.13
N GLU A 54 -3.04 42.02 8.33
CA GLU A 54 -1.75 42.44 8.89
C GLU A 54 -1.42 41.72 10.21
N GLU A 55 -2.41 41.65 11.11
CA GLU A 55 -2.28 40.97 12.41
C GLU A 55 -1.90 39.50 12.25
N ARG A 56 -2.56 38.76 11.34
CA ARG A 56 -2.26 37.35 11.08
C ARG A 56 -0.89 37.16 10.41
N PHE A 57 -0.48 38.11 9.58
CA PHE A 57 0.87 38.11 9.02
C PHE A 57 1.92 38.32 10.12
N TYR A 58 1.70 39.26 11.02
CA TYR A 58 2.58 39.53 12.16
C TYR A 58 2.68 38.35 13.12
N GLU A 59 1.55 37.73 13.49
CA GLU A 59 1.57 36.50 14.30
C GLU A 59 2.41 35.40 13.64
N ARG A 60 2.25 35.20 12.32
CA ARG A 60 3.02 34.19 11.59
C ARG A 60 4.50 34.54 11.55
N TYR A 61 4.83 35.80 11.24
CA TYR A 61 6.20 36.28 11.21
C TYR A 61 6.90 36.13 12.57
N ASP A 62 6.23 36.55 13.64
CA ASP A 62 6.76 36.52 15.00
C ASP A 62 6.97 35.06 15.48
N TRP A 63 6.05 34.15 15.14
CA TRP A 63 6.24 32.72 15.38
C TRP A 63 7.44 32.15 14.62
N MET A 64 7.58 32.47 13.33
CA MET A 64 8.71 32.00 12.52
C MET A 64 10.05 32.56 13.02
N LYS A 65 10.07 33.83 13.45
CA LYS A 65 11.27 34.48 13.99
C LYS A 65 11.73 33.90 15.32
N THR A 66 10.81 33.35 16.11
CA THR A 66 11.10 32.82 17.44
C THR A 66 11.10 31.28 17.46
N GLN A 67 9.95 30.65 17.30
CA GLN A 67 9.78 29.20 17.36
C GLN A 67 10.28 28.49 16.10
N GLY A 68 10.15 29.16 14.94
CA GLY A 68 10.60 28.64 13.64
C GLY A 68 12.06 28.92 13.29
N GLN A 69 12.84 29.47 14.24
CA GLN A 69 14.22 29.86 13.99
C GLN A 69 15.08 28.64 13.62
N GLY A 70 15.86 28.76 12.54
CA GLY A 70 16.68 27.66 12.03
C GLY A 70 15.92 26.65 11.16
N ILE A 71 14.63 26.88 10.92
CA ILE A 71 13.78 26.08 10.04
C ILE A 71 13.34 26.90 8.84
N HIS A 72 12.85 28.12 9.04
CA HIS A 72 12.27 28.96 7.96
C HIS A 72 13.17 30.12 7.57
N TYR A 73 13.48 30.24 6.28
CA TYR A 73 14.28 31.32 5.72
C TYR A 73 13.59 31.93 4.50
N PHE A 74 12.89 33.05 4.72
CA PHE A 74 12.18 33.79 3.67
C PHE A 74 13.05 34.90 3.10
N LEU A 75 13.36 34.80 1.82
CA LEU A 75 14.17 35.75 1.07
C LEU A 75 13.26 36.62 0.21
N VAL A 76 13.44 37.94 0.23
CA VAL A 76 12.72 38.88 -0.63
C VAL A 76 13.67 39.67 -1.52
N ILE A 77 13.16 40.06 -2.69
CA ILE A 77 13.77 41.08 -3.56
C ILE A 77 12.91 42.33 -3.45
N GLU A 78 13.51 43.42 -2.98
CA GLU A 78 12.90 44.74 -2.90
C GLU A 78 13.39 45.63 -4.05
N HIS A 79 12.47 46.37 -4.68
CA HIS A 79 12.76 47.41 -5.65
C HIS A 79 11.80 48.57 -5.43
N GLN A 80 12.31 49.81 -5.37
CA GLN A 80 11.50 51.03 -5.15
C GLN A 80 10.52 50.92 -3.97
N ASN A 81 10.98 50.37 -2.84
CA ASN A 81 10.19 50.15 -1.62
C ASN A 81 8.99 49.18 -1.79
N GLN A 82 9.03 48.30 -2.79
CA GLN A 82 8.07 47.22 -3.00
C GLN A 82 8.76 45.86 -3.07
N ILE A 83 8.09 44.82 -2.57
CA ILE A 83 8.53 43.43 -2.73
C ILE A 83 8.13 42.95 -4.13
N VAL A 84 9.16 42.69 -4.94
CA VAL A 84 9.02 42.30 -6.36
C VAL A 84 9.40 40.85 -6.62
N GLY A 85 10.00 40.18 -5.62
CA GLY A 85 10.29 38.76 -5.64
C GLY A 85 10.35 38.14 -4.25
N THR A 86 10.04 36.86 -4.13
CA THR A 86 10.19 36.09 -2.89
C THR A 86 10.53 34.63 -3.17
N GLY A 87 11.17 33.98 -2.21
CA GLY A 87 11.43 32.55 -2.20
C GLY A 87 11.85 32.07 -0.82
N THR A 88 11.58 30.80 -0.53
CA THR A 88 11.69 30.25 0.83
C THR A 88 12.62 29.04 0.85
N VAL A 89 13.51 28.96 1.84
CA VAL A 89 14.19 27.72 2.24
C VAL A 89 13.58 27.22 3.55
N VAL A 90 13.10 25.96 3.55
CA VAL A 90 12.71 25.23 4.76
C VAL A 90 13.73 24.14 5.04
N VAL A 91 14.37 24.19 6.21
CA VAL A 91 15.41 23.24 6.61
C VAL A 91 14.80 22.05 7.33
N GLU A 92 14.94 20.86 6.73
CA GLU A 92 14.56 19.59 7.31
C GLU A 92 15.79 18.87 7.89
N ARG A 93 15.78 18.57 9.18
CA ARG A 93 16.84 17.81 9.85
C ARG A 93 16.58 16.31 9.71
N LYS A 94 17.57 15.54 9.24
CA LYS A 94 17.44 14.09 9.04
C LYS A 94 18.17 13.32 10.15
N PHE A 95 17.69 12.12 10.48
CA PHE A 95 18.47 11.14 11.27
C PHE A 95 19.42 10.30 10.40
N ILE A 96 19.19 10.32 9.09
CA ILE A 96 20.01 9.65 8.08
C ILE A 96 21.11 10.60 7.58
N HIS A 97 22.07 10.07 6.82
CA HIS A 97 23.20 10.85 6.27
C HIS A 97 23.98 11.63 7.34
N ASN A 98 24.28 10.97 8.46
CA ASN A 98 25.05 11.55 9.58
C ASN A 98 24.41 12.82 10.17
N LEU A 99 23.11 12.74 10.50
CA LEU A 99 22.35 13.87 11.03
C LEU A 99 22.29 15.09 10.09
N GLY A 100 22.34 14.85 8.77
CA GLY A 100 22.43 15.90 7.76
C GLY A 100 21.13 16.71 7.59
N ASN A 101 21.27 17.94 7.11
CA ASN A 101 20.14 18.83 6.82
C ASN A 101 19.80 18.86 5.32
N VAL A 102 18.52 18.90 4.98
CA VAL A 102 18.01 19.05 3.61
C VAL A 102 17.24 20.36 3.50
N ALA A 103 17.54 21.17 2.49
CA ALA A 103 16.75 22.35 2.19
C ALA A 103 15.60 22.02 1.23
N HIS A 104 14.39 22.45 1.55
CA HIS A 104 13.24 22.47 0.65
C HIS A 104 13.08 23.89 0.15
N ILE A 105 13.11 24.08 -1.17
CA ILE A 105 12.90 25.39 -1.79
C ILE A 105 11.43 25.51 -2.21
N GLU A 106 10.75 26.50 -1.65
CA GLU A 106 9.31 26.73 -1.80
C GLU A 106 9.00 28.20 -2.16
N GLU A 107 7.77 28.45 -2.59
CA GLU A 107 7.18 29.80 -2.72
C GLU A 107 7.98 30.79 -3.60
N ILE A 108 8.57 30.28 -4.70
CA ILE A 108 9.30 31.13 -5.65
C ILE A 108 8.32 31.95 -6.49
N ALA A 109 8.33 33.27 -6.30
CA ALA A 109 7.51 34.21 -7.06
C ALA A 109 8.31 35.45 -7.47
N ILE A 110 8.08 35.94 -8.69
CA ILE A 110 8.57 37.23 -9.21
C ILE A 110 7.36 37.94 -9.82
N ARG A 111 7.10 39.19 -9.44
CA ARG A 111 6.03 40.00 -10.01
C ARG A 111 6.14 40.09 -11.54
N LYS A 112 5.01 40.07 -12.24
CA LYS A 112 4.96 39.94 -13.71
C LYS A 112 5.79 41.00 -14.44
N GLU A 113 5.73 42.24 -13.98
CA GLU A 113 6.45 43.41 -14.49
C GLU A 113 7.99 43.36 -14.24
N HIS A 114 8.45 42.43 -13.41
CA HIS A 114 9.87 42.17 -13.13
C HIS A 114 10.38 40.83 -13.72
N GLN A 115 9.51 40.05 -14.37
CA GLN A 115 9.91 38.82 -15.06
C GLN A 115 10.78 39.12 -16.31
N GLY A 116 11.55 38.13 -16.76
CA GLY A 116 12.49 38.28 -17.88
C GLY A 116 13.82 38.98 -17.53
N LYS A 117 13.92 39.64 -16.36
CA LYS A 117 15.15 40.34 -15.88
C LYS A 117 16.17 39.42 -15.19
N ARG A 118 16.08 38.10 -15.38
CA ARG A 118 16.89 37.05 -14.71
C ARG A 118 16.82 37.04 -13.16
N LEU A 119 15.88 37.76 -12.55
CA LEU A 119 15.72 37.82 -11.09
C LEU A 119 15.37 36.46 -10.48
N GLY A 120 14.56 35.63 -11.17
CA GLY A 120 14.25 34.27 -10.72
C GLY A 120 15.48 33.35 -10.68
N LEU A 121 16.40 33.48 -11.63
CA LEU A 121 17.66 32.72 -11.62
C LEU A 121 18.54 33.15 -10.45
N LYS A 122 18.67 34.47 -10.22
CA LYS A 122 19.42 35.01 -9.08
C LYS A 122 18.81 34.61 -7.75
N MET A 123 17.48 34.63 -7.62
CA MET A 123 16.76 34.10 -6.46
C MET A 123 17.16 32.66 -6.15
N MET A 124 17.13 31.78 -7.15
CA MET A 124 17.51 30.36 -6.96
C MET A 124 18.98 30.20 -6.55
N GLN A 125 19.89 31.00 -7.13
CA GLN A 125 21.30 31.01 -6.72
C GLN A 125 21.46 31.45 -5.26
N THR A 126 20.75 32.51 -4.84
CA THR A 126 20.77 32.97 -3.46
C THR A 126 20.22 31.94 -2.49
N LEU A 127 19.09 31.29 -2.81
CA LEU A 127 18.49 30.25 -1.97
C LEU A 127 19.38 29.01 -1.85
N GLY A 128 20.06 28.62 -2.93
CA GLY A 128 21.03 27.52 -2.89
C GLY A 128 22.25 27.84 -2.02
N ALA A 129 22.78 29.06 -2.11
CA ALA A 129 23.88 29.49 -1.26
C ALA A 129 23.47 29.61 0.21
N LEU A 130 22.26 30.14 0.46
CA LEU A 130 21.65 30.20 1.78
C LEU A 130 21.51 28.80 2.39
N ALA A 131 20.98 27.83 1.63
CA ALA A 131 20.87 26.43 2.03
C ALA A 131 22.23 25.82 2.41
N LYS A 132 23.28 26.10 1.64
CA LYS A 132 24.64 25.67 1.95
C LYS A 132 25.16 26.30 3.25
N ASN A 133 24.96 27.61 3.44
CA ASN A 133 25.41 28.35 4.62
C ASN A 133 24.71 27.91 5.92
N VAL A 134 23.48 27.39 5.83
CA VAL A 134 22.75 26.83 6.98
C VAL A 134 23.02 25.33 7.18
N GLY A 135 24.01 24.77 6.47
CA GLY A 135 24.51 23.42 6.67
C GLY A 135 23.73 22.32 5.96
N CYS A 136 22.92 22.65 4.95
CA CYS A 136 22.25 21.62 4.14
C CYS A 136 23.23 20.96 3.18
N TYR A 137 23.16 19.62 3.06
CA TYR A 137 24.00 18.87 2.11
C TYR A 137 23.37 18.80 0.71
N LYS A 138 22.08 19.10 0.60
CA LYS A 138 21.34 19.21 -0.66
C LYS A 138 20.13 20.13 -0.53
N SER A 139 19.67 20.63 -1.66
CA SER A 139 18.35 21.26 -1.82
C SER A 139 17.44 20.44 -2.71
N ILE A 140 16.15 20.45 -2.42
CA ILE A 140 15.10 19.82 -3.22
C ILE A 140 13.93 20.78 -3.44
N LEU A 141 13.21 20.62 -4.55
CA LEU A 141 11.97 21.35 -4.84
C LEU A 141 11.02 20.52 -5.70
N GLY A 142 9.73 20.84 -5.63
CA GLY A 142 8.70 20.34 -6.54
C GLY A 142 8.41 21.34 -7.66
N CYS A 143 8.23 20.86 -8.88
CA CYS A 143 7.76 21.70 -9.99
C CYS A 143 6.94 20.92 -11.01
N ASN A 144 6.03 21.60 -11.71
CA ASN A 144 5.35 21.04 -12.88
C ASN A 144 6.35 20.88 -14.04
N GLU A 145 6.08 19.95 -14.95
CA GLU A 145 6.98 19.57 -16.05
C GLU A 145 7.41 20.76 -16.92
N GLU A 146 6.49 21.71 -17.17
CA GLU A 146 6.75 22.93 -17.95
C GLU A 146 7.85 23.83 -17.36
N LYS A 147 8.08 23.74 -16.04
CA LYS A 147 9.07 24.55 -15.32
C LYS A 147 10.40 23.80 -15.12
N GLU A 148 10.49 22.50 -15.42
CA GLU A 148 11.73 21.72 -15.30
C GLU A 148 12.92 22.35 -16.04
N PRO A 149 12.80 22.83 -17.30
CA PRO A 149 13.93 23.42 -18.01
C PRO A 149 14.52 24.67 -17.32
N PHE A 150 13.71 25.40 -16.57
CA PHE A 150 14.19 26.54 -15.78
C PHE A 150 15.03 26.07 -14.59
N TYR A 151 14.58 25.05 -13.85
CA TYR A 151 15.31 24.55 -12.68
C TYR A 151 16.58 23.78 -13.07
N VAL A 152 16.60 23.11 -14.22
CA VAL A 152 17.83 22.54 -14.79
C VAL A 152 18.87 23.62 -15.04
N LYS A 153 18.47 24.78 -15.58
CA LYS A 153 19.38 25.94 -15.75
C LYS A 153 19.87 26.52 -14.42
N CYS A 154 19.14 26.28 -13.32
CA CYS A 154 19.55 26.69 -11.97
C CYS A 154 20.49 25.66 -11.29
N GLY A 155 20.85 24.57 -11.98
CA GLY A 155 21.75 23.53 -11.46
C GLY A 155 21.05 22.39 -10.72
N PHE A 156 19.74 22.19 -10.92
CA PHE A 156 19.00 21.06 -10.38
C PHE A 156 18.86 19.92 -11.39
N GLU A 157 18.79 18.69 -10.88
CA GLU A 157 18.55 17.48 -11.67
C GLU A 157 17.21 16.83 -11.30
N LYS A 158 16.53 16.23 -12.27
CA LYS A 158 15.30 15.46 -12.02
C LYS A 158 15.62 14.17 -11.27
N ARG A 159 14.97 13.96 -10.12
CA ARG A 159 15.10 12.78 -9.26
C ARG A 159 13.69 12.35 -8.81
N GLY A 160 13.04 11.51 -9.61
CA GLY A 160 11.64 11.13 -9.42
C GLY A 160 10.69 12.29 -9.76
N ARG A 161 9.75 12.60 -8.85
CA ARG A 161 8.80 13.74 -8.98
C ARG A 161 9.34 15.07 -8.42
N ARG A 162 10.63 15.14 -8.08
CA ARG A 162 11.28 16.31 -7.48
C ARG A 162 12.58 16.64 -8.22
N MET A 163 13.00 17.90 -8.11
CA MET A 163 14.30 18.38 -8.56
C MET A 163 15.27 18.40 -7.37
N ALA A 164 16.55 18.06 -7.57
CA ALA A 164 17.56 18.06 -6.51
C ALA A 164 18.90 18.68 -6.94
N GLN A 165 19.58 19.35 -6.00
CA GLN A 165 20.93 19.89 -6.17
C GLN A 165 21.78 19.53 -4.94
N TYR A 166 22.95 18.94 -5.14
CA TYR A 166 23.88 18.54 -4.06
C TYR A 166 25.04 19.53 -3.93
N TYR A 167 25.49 19.77 -2.70
CA TYR A 167 26.58 20.70 -2.41
C TYR A 167 27.83 19.91 -1.96
N GLU A 168 28.76 19.60 -2.87
CA GLU A 168 30.01 18.94 -2.49
C GLU A 168 31.09 19.95 -2.10
N GLU A 169 31.45 19.96 -0.81
CA GLU A 169 32.82 20.10 -0.28
C GLU A 169 32.76 19.91 1.25
N GLY A 170 32.99 18.67 1.69
CA GLY A 170 32.99 18.26 3.08
C GLY A 170 33.44 16.82 3.17
N LYS A 171 34.75 16.58 3.01
CA LYS A 171 35.39 15.26 3.14
C LYS A 171 34.92 14.58 4.43
N VAL A 172 34.25 13.44 4.30
CA VAL A 172 34.10 12.46 5.39
C VAL A 172 35.47 11.80 5.60
N PRO A 173 36.16 12.00 6.74
CA PRO A 173 37.42 11.29 7.01
C PRO A 173 37.12 9.86 7.45
N HIS A 174 37.88 8.92 6.90
CA HIS A 174 37.99 7.52 7.30
C HIS A 174 36.69 6.72 7.40
N ARG A 175 36.40 6.01 6.31
CA ARG A 175 35.71 4.72 6.38
C ARG A 175 36.53 3.81 7.32
N PRO A 176 36.01 3.39 8.48
CA PRO A 176 36.65 2.31 9.22
C PRO A 176 36.68 1.07 8.33
N PRO A 177 37.69 0.18 8.46
CA PRO A 177 37.64 -1.09 7.76
C PRO A 177 36.32 -1.79 8.16
N PRO A 178 35.61 -2.42 7.22
CA PRO A 178 34.31 -2.99 7.51
C PRO A 178 34.45 -4.00 8.64
N ARG A 179 33.74 -3.76 9.74
CA ARG A 179 33.45 -4.81 10.71
C ARG A 179 32.70 -5.88 9.96
N ALA A 180 33.25 -7.09 9.93
CA ALA A 180 32.56 -8.29 9.48
C ALA A 180 31.24 -8.40 10.27
N GLY A 181 30.11 -8.35 9.56
CA GLY A 181 28.78 -8.37 10.18
C GLY A 181 27.75 -7.50 9.46
N THR A 182 27.44 -7.87 8.22
CA THR A 182 26.08 -7.82 7.60
C THR A 182 25.24 -6.54 7.74
N ALA A 183 25.37 -5.65 6.75
CA ALA A 183 24.22 -5.04 6.06
C ALA A 183 24.68 -4.58 4.67
N SER A 184 24.43 -5.43 3.67
CA SER A 184 24.64 -5.16 2.25
C SER A 184 23.81 -3.97 1.81
N ILE A 185 24.44 -2.90 1.33
CA ILE A 185 23.80 -2.02 0.34
C ILE A 185 23.52 -2.95 -0.84
N LEU A 186 22.23 -3.21 -1.15
CA LEU A 186 21.80 -4.00 -2.31
C LEU A 186 22.45 -3.42 -3.57
N ARG A 187 23.64 -3.92 -3.91
CA ARG A 187 24.20 -3.76 -5.24
C ARG A 187 23.24 -4.49 -6.16
N LEU A 188 22.79 -3.82 -7.23
CA LEU A 188 22.06 -4.48 -8.30
C LEU A 188 22.86 -5.72 -8.70
N SER A 189 22.30 -6.90 -8.47
CA SER A 189 22.89 -8.16 -8.93
C SER A 189 23.08 -8.07 -10.45
N ALA A 190 24.16 -8.67 -10.97
CA ALA A 190 24.52 -8.56 -12.38
C ALA A 190 23.41 -9.04 -13.35
N SER A 191 22.53 -9.94 -12.89
CA SER A 191 21.32 -10.39 -13.59
C SER A 191 20.08 -10.17 -12.71
N PRO A 192 19.46 -8.98 -12.74
CA PRO A 192 18.30 -8.71 -11.89
C PRO A 192 17.11 -9.65 -12.19
N PRO A 193 16.23 -9.94 -11.21
CA PRO A 193 15.04 -10.76 -11.44
C PRO A 193 14.12 -10.16 -12.52
N ARG A 194 13.71 -10.98 -13.49
CA ARG A 194 12.80 -10.62 -14.58
C ARG A 194 11.38 -11.09 -14.26
N LEU A 195 10.43 -10.16 -14.30
CA LEU A 195 9.12 -10.32 -13.67
C LEU A 195 7.98 -10.19 -14.68
N LEU A 196 6.99 -11.07 -14.55
CA LEU A 196 5.72 -11.04 -15.27
C LEU A 196 4.58 -10.55 -14.36
N ILE A 197 3.70 -9.69 -14.86
CA ILE A 197 2.40 -9.39 -14.22
C ILE A 197 1.29 -10.12 -14.97
N ILE A 198 0.50 -10.96 -14.28
CA ILE A 198 -0.74 -11.52 -14.82
C ILE A 198 -1.92 -10.80 -14.15
N GLY A 199 -2.66 -10.01 -14.93
CA GLY A 199 -3.73 -9.12 -14.47
C GLY A 199 -3.24 -7.68 -14.27
N ALA A 200 -3.58 -6.79 -15.20
CA ALA A 200 -3.16 -5.39 -15.19
C ALA A 200 -4.22 -4.45 -14.58
N GLY A 201 -5.00 -4.96 -13.62
CA GLY A 201 -5.92 -4.17 -12.81
C GLY A 201 -5.21 -3.31 -11.76
N ASN A 202 -5.97 -2.85 -10.76
CA ASN A 202 -5.44 -2.00 -9.70
C ASN A 202 -4.31 -2.67 -8.90
N ARG A 203 -4.44 -3.95 -8.56
CA ARG A 203 -3.41 -4.71 -7.83
C ARG A 203 -2.15 -4.94 -8.67
N GLY A 204 -2.30 -5.35 -9.94
CA GLY A 204 -1.17 -5.49 -10.85
C GLY A 204 -0.38 -4.20 -11.03
N ASN A 205 -1.07 -3.05 -11.15
CA ASN A 205 -0.43 -1.74 -11.20
C ASN A 205 0.28 -1.35 -9.90
N ALA A 206 -0.31 -1.68 -8.74
CA ALA A 206 0.30 -1.41 -7.44
C ALA A 206 1.61 -2.18 -7.26
N TYR A 207 1.62 -3.48 -7.59
CA TYR A 207 2.86 -4.27 -7.55
C TYR A 207 3.86 -3.85 -8.62
N ALA A 208 3.41 -3.52 -9.83
CA ALA A 208 4.30 -3.01 -10.87
C ALA A 208 5.01 -1.71 -10.44
N ALA A 209 4.27 -0.79 -9.82
CA ALA A 209 4.85 0.41 -9.22
C ALA A 209 5.85 0.06 -8.13
N ALA A 210 5.46 -0.83 -7.21
CA ALA A 210 6.32 -1.22 -6.09
C ALA A 210 7.63 -1.86 -6.54
N ILE A 211 7.59 -2.76 -7.52
CA ILE A 211 8.76 -3.38 -8.14
C ILE A 211 9.70 -2.29 -8.69
N GLN A 212 9.16 -1.35 -9.48
CA GLN A 212 9.93 -0.29 -10.14
C GLN A 212 10.54 0.71 -9.14
N GLU A 213 9.85 0.98 -8.03
CA GLU A 213 10.21 2.04 -7.09
C GLU A 213 11.12 1.56 -5.95
N SER A 214 11.01 0.30 -5.51
CA SER A 214 11.65 -0.19 -4.28
C SER A 214 12.53 -1.43 -4.44
N THR A 215 12.69 -1.96 -5.66
CA THR A 215 13.42 -3.22 -5.91
C THR A 215 14.43 -3.10 -7.05
N ASN A 216 15.21 -4.16 -7.26
CA ASN A 216 16.07 -4.31 -8.44
C ASN A 216 15.39 -5.09 -9.59
N GLY A 217 14.16 -5.57 -9.40
CA GLY A 217 13.46 -6.38 -10.40
C GLY A 217 13.11 -5.58 -11.66
N ILE A 218 13.02 -6.27 -12.79
CA ILE A 218 12.67 -5.68 -14.09
C ILE A 218 11.37 -6.31 -14.56
N LEU A 219 10.38 -5.47 -14.84
CA LEU A 219 9.12 -5.90 -15.46
C LEU A 219 9.34 -6.09 -16.96
N VAL A 220 9.07 -7.29 -17.46
CA VAL A 220 9.41 -7.64 -18.85
C VAL A 220 8.22 -8.12 -19.67
N ALA A 221 7.13 -8.54 -19.01
CA ALA A 221 5.93 -9.01 -19.67
C ALA A 221 4.66 -8.67 -18.89
N VAL A 222 3.53 -8.63 -19.58
CA VAL A 222 2.19 -8.49 -19.01
C VAL A 222 1.18 -9.41 -19.71
N VAL A 223 0.35 -10.09 -18.92
CA VAL A 223 -0.83 -10.80 -19.40
C VAL A 223 -2.08 -10.07 -18.92
N GLU A 224 -2.94 -9.65 -19.85
CA GLU A 224 -4.20 -8.97 -19.51
C GLU A 224 -5.15 -9.01 -20.72
N PRO A 225 -6.40 -9.51 -20.59
CA PRO A 225 -7.31 -9.59 -21.73
C PRO A 225 -7.77 -8.21 -22.25
N ILE A 226 -7.87 -7.21 -21.37
CA ILE A 226 -8.30 -5.86 -21.76
C ILE A 226 -7.14 -5.10 -22.39
N ALA A 227 -7.18 -4.95 -23.72
CA ALA A 227 -6.12 -4.32 -24.52
C ALA A 227 -5.67 -2.95 -24.00
N LEU A 228 -6.59 -2.11 -23.52
CA LEU A 228 -6.24 -0.81 -22.94
C LEU A 228 -5.37 -0.97 -21.69
N LYS A 229 -5.80 -1.78 -20.72
CA LYS A 229 -5.08 -2.01 -19.46
C LYS A 229 -3.70 -2.61 -19.72
N ARG A 230 -3.64 -3.60 -20.62
CA ARG A 230 -2.38 -4.21 -21.06
C ARG A 230 -1.42 -3.17 -21.65
N ARG A 231 -1.93 -2.34 -22.57
CA ARG A 231 -1.18 -1.24 -23.19
C ARG A 231 -0.70 -0.20 -22.19
N LEU A 232 -1.56 0.21 -21.24
CA LEU A 232 -1.22 1.21 -20.24
C LEU A 232 -0.11 0.73 -19.29
N LEU A 233 -0.26 -0.49 -18.74
CA LEU A 233 0.76 -1.07 -17.87
C LEU A 233 2.08 -1.26 -18.62
N GLY A 234 2.04 -1.85 -19.81
CA GLY A 234 3.25 -2.10 -20.56
C GLY A 234 3.96 -0.84 -21.06
N ARG A 235 3.23 0.19 -21.49
CA ARG A 235 3.83 1.50 -21.80
C ARG A 235 4.48 2.12 -20.57
N LYS A 236 3.85 1.98 -19.40
CA LYS A 236 4.33 2.60 -18.17
C LYS A 236 5.58 1.90 -17.61
N TYR A 237 5.64 0.58 -17.69
CA TYR A 237 6.65 -0.20 -16.96
C TYR A 237 7.54 -1.13 -17.81
N ILE A 238 7.20 -1.40 -19.07
CA ILE A 238 7.90 -2.43 -19.88
C ILE A 238 8.53 -1.84 -21.15
N TRP A 239 7.74 -1.23 -22.04
CA TRP A 239 8.18 -0.81 -23.39
C TRP A 239 8.12 0.70 -23.65
N GLY A 240 7.74 1.52 -22.67
CA GLY A 240 7.79 2.98 -22.79
C GLY A 240 6.91 3.52 -23.94
N LYS A 241 7.48 4.42 -24.75
CA LYS A 241 6.81 5.00 -25.94
C LYS A 241 6.75 4.04 -27.15
N GLY A 242 7.41 2.88 -27.08
CA GLY A 242 7.46 1.91 -28.16
C GLY A 242 6.18 1.06 -28.27
N THR A 243 6.26 0.05 -29.13
CA THR A 243 5.30 -1.06 -29.23
C THR A 243 5.90 -2.30 -28.55
N PRO A 244 5.06 -3.22 -28.05
CA PRO A 244 5.54 -4.46 -27.45
C PRO A 244 6.33 -5.28 -28.48
N SER A 245 7.46 -5.80 -28.04
CA SER A 245 8.29 -6.78 -28.75
C SER A 245 7.82 -8.21 -28.42
N GLU A 246 8.38 -9.19 -29.11
CA GLU A 246 8.15 -10.61 -28.83
C GLU A 246 8.30 -10.92 -27.32
N GLY A 247 7.29 -11.57 -26.74
CA GLY A 247 7.33 -11.98 -25.33
C GLY A 247 6.91 -10.93 -24.31
N GLN A 248 6.57 -9.71 -24.72
CA GLN A 248 6.25 -8.63 -23.78
C GLN A 248 4.77 -8.51 -23.42
N GLU A 249 3.85 -9.01 -24.26
CA GLU A 249 2.42 -8.95 -23.97
C GLU A 249 1.67 -10.18 -24.44
N PHE A 250 0.64 -10.56 -23.68
CA PHE A 250 -0.27 -11.67 -24.00
C PHE A 250 -1.70 -11.31 -23.58
N THR A 251 -2.69 -11.88 -24.26
CA THR A 251 -4.09 -11.68 -23.89
C THR A 251 -4.47 -12.65 -22.79
N GLU A 252 -3.99 -13.89 -22.89
CA GLU A 252 -4.31 -14.98 -21.96
C GLU A 252 -3.05 -15.61 -21.36
N TRP A 253 -3.15 -16.09 -20.12
CA TRP A 253 -1.98 -16.67 -19.43
C TRP A 253 -1.55 -17.99 -20.06
N ARG A 254 -2.48 -18.73 -20.67
CA ARG A 254 -2.20 -19.96 -21.42
C ARG A 254 -1.35 -19.70 -22.66
N GLU A 255 -1.54 -18.55 -23.32
CA GLU A 255 -0.70 -18.11 -24.45
C GLU A 255 0.74 -17.85 -23.99
N PHE A 256 0.91 -17.18 -22.84
CA PHE A 256 2.23 -16.98 -22.24
C PHE A 256 2.92 -18.32 -21.92
N VAL A 257 2.21 -19.28 -21.32
CA VAL A 257 2.77 -20.60 -21.00
C VAL A 257 3.23 -21.33 -22.26
N ALA A 258 2.39 -21.38 -23.31
CA ALA A 258 2.74 -22.00 -24.58
C ALA A 258 3.96 -21.32 -25.21
N TRP A 259 3.98 -19.99 -25.25
CA TRP A 259 5.08 -19.21 -25.79
C TRP A 259 6.39 -19.40 -25.01
N GLU A 260 6.35 -19.43 -23.67
CA GLU A 260 7.55 -19.59 -22.85
C GLU A 260 8.15 -21.00 -23.00
N LEU A 261 7.31 -22.04 -23.13
CA LEU A 261 7.77 -23.40 -23.43
C LEU A 261 8.42 -23.47 -24.83
N GLU A 262 7.79 -22.88 -25.85
CA GLU A 262 8.36 -22.79 -27.19
C GLU A 262 9.66 -21.98 -27.21
N ARG A 263 9.72 -20.86 -26.48
CA ARG A 263 10.92 -20.03 -26.34
C ARG A 263 12.07 -20.80 -25.70
N ARG A 264 11.80 -21.63 -24.69
CA ARG A 264 12.80 -22.52 -24.07
C ARG A 264 13.33 -23.54 -25.08
N GLN A 265 12.45 -24.18 -25.86
CA GLN A 265 12.85 -25.11 -26.91
C GLN A 265 13.70 -24.43 -27.99
N ARG A 266 13.30 -23.25 -28.47
CA ARG A 266 14.08 -22.45 -29.44
C ARG A 266 15.44 -22.07 -28.87
N LYS A 267 15.53 -21.69 -27.59
CA LYS A 267 16.80 -21.41 -26.91
C LYS A 267 17.71 -22.63 -26.87
N GLU A 268 17.17 -23.81 -26.56
CA GLU A 268 17.92 -25.08 -26.55
C GLU A 268 18.41 -25.47 -27.95
N ASN A 269 17.64 -25.12 -28.99
CA ASN A 269 18.04 -25.28 -30.39
C ASN A 269 19.10 -24.26 -30.86
N GLY A 270 19.54 -23.36 -29.97
CA GLY A 270 20.56 -22.34 -30.27
C GLY A 270 20.02 -21.11 -30.99
N GLU A 271 18.71 -20.92 -31.07
CA GLU A 271 18.12 -19.72 -31.66
C GLU A 271 18.30 -18.50 -30.75
N SER A 272 18.46 -17.32 -31.37
CA SER A 272 18.48 -16.06 -30.65
C SER A 272 17.05 -15.69 -30.22
N VAL A 273 16.73 -15.92 -28.95
CA VAL A 273 15.43 -15.60 -28.36
C VAL A 273 15.54 -14.53 -27.26
N PRO A 274 14.44 -13.82 -26.95
CA PRO A 274 14.39 -12.98 -25.76
C PRO A 274 14.68 -13.76 -24.47
N GLU A 275 15.21 -13.07 -23.46
CA GLU A 275 15.34 -13.64 -22.12
C GLU A 275 13.96 -13.88 -21.49
N GLY A 276 13.79 -15.08 -20.89
CA GLY A 276 12.56 -15.46 -20.18
C GLY A 276 12.36 -14.73 -18.85
N VAL A 277 11.37 -15.17 -18.08
CA VAL A 277 11.03 -14.62 -16.76
C VAL A 277 11.49 -15.54 -15.63
N ASP A 278 11.82 -14.96 -14.48
CA ASP A 278 12.22 -15.70 -13.27
C ASP A 278 11.05 -15.86 -12.29
N ALA A 279 10.17 -14.85 -12.23
CA ALA A 279 9.04 -14.84 -11.30
C ALA A 279 7.80 -14.14 -11.88
N VAL A 280 6.66 -14.38 -11.24
CA VAL A 280 5.36 -13.87 -11.65
C VAL A 280 4.55 -13.33 -10.47
N PHE A 281 3.85 -12.24 -10.72
CA PHE A 281 2.82 -11.67 -9.85
C PHE A 281 1.45 -12.00 -10.45
N VAL A 282 0.66 -12.83 -9.76
CA VAL A 282 -0.69 -13.24 -10.16
C VAL A 282 -1.70 -12.32 -9.47
N CYS A 283 -2.36 -11.47 -10.26
CA CYS A 283 -3.26 -10.39 -9.83
C CYS A 283 -4.62 -10.46 -10.58
N VAL A 284 -5.11 -11.68 -10.82
CA VAL A 284 -6.40 -11.96 -11.46
C VAL A 284 -7.54 -11.97 -10.43
N GLN A 285 -8.76 -12.30 -10.86
CA GLN A 285 -9.88 -12.47 -9.92
C GLN A 285 -9.71 -13.74 -9.07
N ASP A 286 -10.22 -13.72 -7.85
CA ASP A 286 -10.02 -14.74 -6.81
C ASP A 286 -10.25 -16.19 -7.30
N GLN A 287 -11.27 -16.41 -8.13
CA GLN A 287 -11.68 -17.72 -8.65
C GLN A 287 -10.66 -18.29 -9.66
N MET A 288 -9.85 -17.42 -10.26
CA MET A 288 -8.85 -17.79 -11.27
C MET A 288 -7.50 -18.14 -10.65
N HIS A 289 -7.24 -17.80 -9.38
CA HIS A 289 -5.93 -18.02 -8.74
C HIS A 289 -5.47 -19.48 -8.85
N LYS A 290 -6.35 -20.44 -8.58
CA LYS A 290 -6.03 -21.87 -8.66
C LYS A 290 -5.62 -22.30 -10.06
N GLU A 291 -6.40 -21.95 -11.09
CA GLU A 291 -6.06 -22.37 -12.45
C GLU A 291 -4.77 -21.73 -12.95
N VAL A 292 -4.51 -20.46 -12.59
CA VAL A 292 -3.29 -19.75 -13.00
C VAL A 292 -2.06 -20.30 -12.27
N VAL A 293 -2.11 -20.40 -10.94
CA VAL A 293 -0.97 -20.88 -10.13
C VAL A 293 -0.59 -22.31 -10.50
N VAL A 294 -1.57 -23.22 -10.63
CA VAL A 294 -1.31 -24.61 -11.02
C VAL A 294 -0.88 -24.69 -12.49
N GLY A 295 -1.49 -23.89 -13.38
CA GLY A 295 -1.16 -23.88 -14.80
C GLY A 295 0.25 -23.37 -15.13
N LEU A 296 0.85 -22.58 -14.25
CA LEU A 296 2.22 -22.09 -14.36
C LEU A 296 3.27 -23.09 -13.86
N ALA A 297 2.87 -24.17 -13.18
CA ALA A 297 3.78 -25.15 -12.59
C ALA A 297 4.83 -25.71 -13.59
N PRO A 298 4.51 -26.02 -14.86
CA PRO A 298 5.48 -26.50 -15.84
C PRO A 298 6.64 -25.53 -16.13
N LEU A 299 6.47 -24.24 -15.81
CA LEU A 299 7.50 -23.23 -16.06
C LEU A 299 8.51 -23.12 -14.91
N GLY A 300 8.22 -23.67 -13.72
CA GLY A 300 9.12 -23.61 -12.56
C GLY A 300 9.47 -22.19 -12.11
N LEU A 301 8.50 -21.28 -12.13
CA LEU A 301 8.68 -19.86 -11.74
C LEU A 301 8.50 -19.65 -10.24
N HIS A 302 9.10 -18.59 -9.71
CA HIS A 302 8.73 -18.06 -8.40
C HIS A 302 7.40 -17.32 -8.49
N ILE A 303 6.50 -17.48 -7.51
CA ILE A 303 5.12 -16.96 -7.60
C ILE A 303 4.80 -16.07 -6.40
N MET A 304 4.32 -14.85 -6.68
CA MET A 304 3.57 -14.03 -5.73
C MET A 304 2.12 -14.01 -6.22
N CYS A 305 1.17 -14.50 -5.42
CA CYS A 305 -0.24 -14.52 -5.75
C CYS A 305 -1.03 -13.53 -4.89
N GLU A 306 -1.97 -12.80 -5.47
CA GLU A 306 -2.93 -12.01 -4.69
C GLU A 306 -3.77 -12.87 -3.76
N LYS A 307 -4.30 -12.23 -2.72
CA LYS A 307 -5.22 -12.87 -1.77
C LYS A 307 -6.66 -12.73 -2.25
N PRO A 308 -7.57 -13.64 -1.82
CA PRO A 308 -7.31 -14.86 -1.07
C PRO A 308 -6.61 -15.91 -1.94
N LEU A 309 -5.96 -16.90 -1.33
CA LEU A 309 -5.28 -17.97 -2.08
C LEU A 309 -6.21 -18.67 -3.08
N ALA A 310 -7.43 -19.00 -2.64
CA ALA A 310 -8.53 -19.43 -3.49
C ALA A 310 -9.86 -19.18 -2.77
N THR A 311 -10.97 -19.33 -3.49
CA THR A 311 -12.32 -19.14 -2.95
C THR A 311 -12.89 -20.37 -2.24
N SER A 312 -12.24 -21.53 -2.38
CA SER A 312 -12.61 -22.78 -1.72
C SER A 312 -11.43 -23.42 -0.99
N LEU A 313 -11.73 -24.23 0.02
CA LEU A 313 -10.70 -24.99 0.74
C LEU A 313 -10.06 -26.05 -0.17
N ASP A 314 -10.85 -26.71 -1.03
CA ASP A 314 -10.34 -27.70 -1.98
C ASP A 314 -9.33 -27.09 -2.95
N ASP A 315 -9.59 -25.88 -3.44
CA ASP A 315 -8.65 -25.19 -4.32
C ASP A 315 -7.40 -24.72 -3.57
N CYS A 316 -7.53 -24.29 -2.31
CA CYS A 316 -6.36 -24.03 -1.46
C CYS A 316 -5.49 -25.28 -1.29
N VAL A 317 -6.10 -26.44 -1.00
CA VAL A 317 -5.40 -27.73 -0.87
C VAL A 317 -4.79 -28.18 -2.19
N ALA A 318 -5.48 -27.96 -3.32
CA ALA A 318 -4.96 -28.27 -4.65
C ALA A 318 -3.72 -27.44 -5.01
N ILE A 319 -3.77 -26.13 -4.73
CA ILE A 319 -2.60 -25.25 -4.87
C ILE A 319 -1.48 -25.75 -3.95
N TYR A 320 -1.77 -26.01 -2.67
CA TYR A 320 -0.76 -26.50 -1.74
C TYR A 320 -0.06 -27.77 -2.25
N ARG A 321 -0.84 -28.74 -2.74
CA ARG A 321 -0.29 -29.97 -3.32
C ARG A 321 0.62 -29.70 -4.51
N SER A 322 0.23 -28.80 -5.42
CA SER A 322 1.04 -28.42 -6.58
C SER A 322 2.39 -27.81 -6.18
N LEU A 323 2.41 -27.04 -5.10
CA LEU A 323 3.63 -26.43 -4.53
C LEU A 323 4.51 -27.44 -3.79
N LEU A 324 3.93 -28.53 -3.27
CA LEU A 324 4.65 -29.63 -2.61
C LEU A 324 5.19 -30.70 -3.58
N SER A 325 4.52 -30.94 -4.72
CA SER A 325 4.61 -32.20 -5.48
C SER A 325 4.96 -32.03 -6.96
N GLY A 326 5.70 -30.99 -7.34
CA GLY A 326 6.06 -30.75 -8.75
C GLY A 326 6.76 -31.97 -9.39
N PRO A 327 6.48 -32.29 -10.68
CA PRO A 327 7.11 -33.41 -11.40
C PRO A 327 8.64 -33.30 -11.48
N ASP A 328 9.17 -32.08 -11.37
CA ASP A 328 10.57 -31.76 -11.09
C ASP A 328 10.77 -31.35 -9.62
N ALA A 329 10.49 -32.25 -8.68
CA ALA A 329 10.71 -32.04 -7.23
C ALA A 329 12.18 -31.75 -6.85
N THR A 330 13.06 -31.53 -7.83
CA THR A 330 14.47 -31.17 -7.68
C THR A 330 14.70 -29.67 -7.51
N GLN A 331 13.73 -28.78 -7.82
CA GLN A 331 13.88 -27.33 -7.59
C GLN A 331 12.63 -26.66 -7.00
N LYS A 332 12.61 -26.55 -5.67
CA LYS A 332 11.65 -25.71 -4.93
C LYS A 332 11.65 -24.28 -5.49
N LYS A 333 10.54 -23.56 -5.32
CA LYS A 333 10.44 -22.14 -5.69
C LYS A 333 9.84 -21.32 -4.56
N ILE A 334 10.33 -20.09 -4.40
CA ILE A 334 9.71 -19.06 -3.56
C ILE A 334 8.23 -18.90 -3.95
N PHE A 335 7.36 -18.97 -2.94
CA PHE A 335 5.94 -18.73 -3.07
C PHE A 335 5.49 -17.74 -2.00
N SER A 336 4.78 -16.69 -2.40
CA SER A 336 4.19 -15.72 -1.48
C SER A 336 2.73 -15.45 -1.84
N ILE A 337 1.96 -15.03 -0.85
CA ILE A 337 0.60 -14.53 -1.02
C ILE A 337 0.57 -13.02 -0.69
N GLY A 338 -0.44 -12.32 -1.18
CA GLY A 338 -0.73 -10.90 -0.94
C GLY A 338 -1.06 -10.52 0.51
N HIS A 339 -0.49 -11.18 1.53
CA HIS A 339 -0.64 -10.82 2.96
C HIS A 339 0.20 -9.60 3.34
N VAL A 340 -0.08 -8.48 2.67
CA VAL A 340 0.69 -7.24 2.72
C VAL A 340 0.78 -6.64 4.13
N LEU A 341 -0.20 -6.92 4.99
CA LEU A 341 -0.22 -6.40 6.36
C LEU A 341 0.96 -6.87 7.20
N ARG A 342 1.58 -8.03 6.90
CA ARG A 342 2.79 -8.49 7.62
C ARG A 342 3.99 -7.58 7.40
N TYR A 343 3.98 -6.85 6.29
CA TYR A 343 5.12 -6.05 5.81
C TYR A 343 4.92 -4.54 6.02
N SER A 344 3.81 -4.12 6.63
CA SER A 344 3.64 -2.73 7.01
C SER A 344 4.58 -2.39 8.17
N PRO A 345 5.29 -1.24 8.15
CA PRO A 345 6.14 -0.81 9.26
C PRO A 345 5.39 -0.80 10.60
N HIS A 346 4.10 -0.49 10.55
CA HIS A 346 3.21 -0.54 11.71
C HIS A 346 3.13 -1.95 12.32
N ASN A 347 2.73 -2.97 11.56
CA ASN A 347 2.53 -4.31 12.10
C ASN A 347 3.86 -5.01 12.41
N MET A 348 4.92 -4.68 11.68
CA MET A 348 6.28 -5.14 12.02
C MET A 348 6.72 -4.60 13.38
N LEU A 349 6.50 -3.31 13.67
CA LEU A 349 6.80 -2.74 14.98
C LEU A 349 5.91 -3.36 16.07
N LEU A 350 4.62 -3.53 15.80
CA LEU A 350 3.70 -4.18 16.72
C LEU A 350 4.18 -5.59 17.08
N ARG A 351 4.54 -6.40 16.08
CA ARG A 351 5.10 -7.74 16.29
C ARG A 351 6.36 -7.73 17.15
N LYS A 352 7.30 -6.84 16.85
CA LYS A 352 8.54 -6.69 17.63
C LYS A 352 8.25 -6.35 19.08
N LEU A 353 7.37 -5.38 19.32
CA LEU A 353 6.98 -4.94 20.67
C LEU A 353 6.36 -6.09 21.48
N LEU A 354 5.53 -6.91 20.83
CA LEU A 354 4.84 -8.04 21.47
C LEU A 354 5.76 -9.23 21.72
N LEU A 355 6.55 -9.66 20.72
CA LEU A 355 7.22 -10.96 20.74
C LEU A 355 8.71 -10.90 21.08
N GLU A 356 9.39 -9.82 20.70
CA GLU A 356 10.82 -9.65 20.94
C GLU A 356 11.06 -8.82 22.19
N ASP A 357 10.48 -7.61 22.25
CA ASP A 357 10.65 -6.68 23.37
C ASP A 357 9.75 -7.04 24.57
N LYS A 358 8.66 -7.77 24.30
CA LYS A 358 7.67 -8.23 25.30
C LYS A 358 7.20 -7.11 26.23
N VAL A 359 6.88 -5.94 25.67
CA VAL A 359 6.61 -4.72 26.45
C VAL A 359 5.37 -4.81 27.36
N ILE A 360 4.52 -5.81 27.15
CA ILE A 360 3.34 -6.11 27.98
C ILE A 360 3.39 -7.52 28.62
N GLY A 361 4.54 -8.20 28.56
CA GLY A 361 4.67 -9.61 28.96
C GLY A 361 3.92 -10.56 28.01
N ASP A 362 3.46 -11.70 28.54
CA ASP A 362 2.62 -12.64 27.79
C ASP A 362 1.26 -12.01 27.43
N VAL A 363 0.83 -12.24 26.19
CA VAL A 363 -0.46 -11.80 25.66
C VAL A 363 -1.57 -12.70 26.18
N MET A 364 -2.56 -12.11 26.84
CA MET A 364 -3.71 -12.82 27.41
C MET A 364 -4.95 -12.73 26.51
N SER A 365 -5.21 -11.56 25.92
CA SER A 365 -6.39 -11.33 25.09
C SER A 365 -6.15 -10.30 23.99
N VAL A 366 -6.80 -10.48 22.85
CA VAL A 366 -6.81 -9.53 21.72
C VAL A 366 -8.23 -9.25 21.26
N ASN A 367 -8.56 -7.97 21.03
CA ASN A 367 -9.77 -7.55 20.35
C ASN A 367 -9.39 -6.75 19.10
N HIS A 368 -9.59 -7.35 17.93
CA HIS A 368 -9.25 -6.80 16.65
C HIS A 368 -10.51 -6.48 15.84
N THR A 369 -10.53 -5.33 15.17
CA THR A 369 -11.64 -4.93 14.30
C THR A 369 -11.13 -4.58 12.90
N GLU A 370 -11.76 -5.18 11.89
CA GLU A 370 -11.72 -4.71 10.50
C GLU A 370 -12.98 -3.89 10.18
N PRO A 371 -12.90 -2.56 10.25
CA PRO A 371 -13.99 -1.68 9.86
C PRO A 371 -14.04 -1.52 8.34
N VAL A 372 -14.79 -2.37 7.62
CA VAL A 372 -14.84 -2.34 6.14
C VAL A 372 -15.34 -1.00 5.61
N GLY A 373 -16.27 -0.36 6.32
CA GLY A 373 -16.83 0.95 6.01
C GLY A 373 -18.10 0.89 5.16
N TRP A 374 -19.08 1.72 5.49
CA TRP A 374 -20.46 1.52 5.04
C TRP A 374 -20.60 1.60 3.51
N TRP A 375 -19.95 2.58 2.87
CA TRP A 375 -20.05 2.77 1.43
C TRP A 375 -19.16 1.78 0.67
N HIS A 376 -17.96 1.51 1.18
CA HIS A 376 -17.04 0.53 0.59
C HIS A 376 -17.65 -0.86 0.65
N PHE A 377 -18.37 -1.18 1.72
CA PHE A 377 -19.14 -2.41 1.81
C PHE A 377 -20.23 -2.47 0.74
N THR A 378 -21.01 -1.40 0.55
CA THR A 378 -22.02 -1.37 -0.52
C THR A 378 -21.44 -1.47 -1.93
N HIS A 379 -20.25 -0.91 -2.16
CA HIS A 379 -19.55 -1.04 -3.43
C HIS A 379 -19.12 -2.49 -3.66
N SER A 380 -18.34 -3.07 -2.75
CA SER A 380 -17.61 -4.32 -2.96
C SER A 380 -18.45 -5.58 -2.71
N TYR A 381 -19.30 -5.55 -1.68
CA TYR A 381 -19.99 -6.72 -1.11
C TYR A 381 -21.52 -6.68 -1.24
N VAL A 382 -22.08 -5.61 -1.80
CA VAL A 382 -23.51 -5.55 -2.15
C VAL A 382 -23.70 -5.50 -3.67
N ARG A 383 -22.95 -4.64 -4.36
CA ARG A 383 -23.10 -4.45 -5.82
C ARG A 383 -21.98 -5.08 -6.65
N GLY A 384 -20.80 -5.19 -6.08
CA GLY A 384 -19.56 -5.54 -6.78
C GLY A 384 -19.18 -7.01 -6.73
N ASN A 385 -17.91 -7.27 -7.02
CA ASN A 385 -17.34 -8.60 -7.30
C ASN A 385 -17.56 -9.64 -6.20
N TRP A 386 -17.68 -9.21 -4.94
CA TRP A 386 -17.74 -10.10 -3.78
C TRP A 386 -19.12 -10.14 -3.13
N ARG A 387 -20.18 -9.76 -3.86
CA ARG A 387 -21.53 -9.69 -3.31
C ARG A 387 -22.16 -11.05 -3.00
N LYS A 388 -21.71 -12.10 -3.69
CA LYS A 388 -22.36 -13.41 -3.69
C LYS A 388 -21.36 -14.54 -3.46
N GLU A 389 -21.56 -15.34 -2.42
CA GLU A 389 -20.65 -16.42 -2.02
C GLU A 389 -20.46 -17.43 -3.17
N ALA A 390 -21.55 -17.83 -3.84
CA ALA A 390 -21.52 -18.87 -4.88
C ALA A 390 -20.69 -18.50 -6.12
N THR A 391 -20.50 -17.21 -6.39
CA THR A 391 -19.68 -16.73 -7.52
C THR A 391 -18.35 -16.15 -7.06
N SER A 392 -18.12 -16.00 -5.75
CA SER A 392 -16.93 -15.37 -5.20
C SER A 392 -16.47 -16.03 -3.91
N ALA A 393 -16.54 -15.33 -2.77
CA ALA A 393 -16.09 -15.79 -1.48
C ALA A 393 -16.93 -15.13 -0.37
N PRO A 394 -17.04 -15.74 0.82
CA PRO A 394 -17.62 -15.06 1.98
C PRO A 394 -16.82 -13.79 2.30
N SER A 395 -17.49 -12.76 2.80
CA SER A 395 -16.87 -11.46 3.10
C SER A 395 -15.70 -11.58 4.08
N LEU A 396 -15.76 -12.53 5.04
CA LEU A 396 -14.64 -12.84 5.93
C LEU A 396 -13.38 -13.26 5.16
N LEU A 397 -13.51 -14.06 4.09
CA LEU A 397 -12.39 -14.51 3.25
C LEU A 397 -11.94 -13.41 2.28
N ALA A 398 -12.87 -12.76 1.58
CA ALA A 398 -12.54 -11.75 0.58
C ALA A 398 -11.88 -10.50 1.20
N LYS A 399 -12.28 -10.13 2.42
CA LYS A 399 -11.82 -8.91 3.11
C LYS A 399 -10.87 -9.19 4.26
N SER A 400 -11.29 -10.06 5.17
CA SER A 400 -10.70 -10.22 6.50
C SER A 400 -9.76 -11.43 6.61
N CYS A 401 -9.37 -12.05 5.49
CA CYS A 401 -8.32 -13.06 5.49
C CYS A 401 -6.97 -12.47 5.94
N HIS A 402 -6.75 -11.17 5.70
CA HIS A 402 -5.61 -10.44 6.24
C HIS A 402 -5.64 -10.35 7.76
N ASP A 403 -6.82 -10.16 8.34
CA ASP A 403 -7.02 -9.95 9.76
C ASP A 403 -6.89 -11.28 10.52
N MET A 404 -7.44 -12.35 9.94
CA MET A 404 -7.16 -13.72 10.39
C MET A 404 -5.66 -14.02 10.32
N ASP A 405 -5.01 -13.69 9.21
CA ASP A 405 -3.57 -13.88 9.03
C ASP A 405 -2.72 -13.12 10.06
N ILE A 406 -3.01 -11.85 10.30
CA ILE A 406 -2.29 -11.04 11.30
C ILE A 406 -2.48 -11.60 12.71
N LEU A 407 -3.68 -12.03 13.08
CA LEU A 407 -3.92 -12.64 14.39
C LEU A 407 -3.11 -13.93 14.56
N LEU A 408 -3.13 -14.81 13.56
CA LEU A 408 -2.30 -16.03 13.62
C LEU A 408 -0.81 -15.71 13.59
N TRP A 409 -0.38 -14.73 12.80
CA TRP A 409 1.01 -14.32 12.78
C TRP A 409 1.45 -13.83 14.16
N LEU A 410 0.75 -12.87 14.75
CA LEU A 410 1.09 -12.28 16.04
C LEU A 410 0.97 -13.25 17.22
N LEU A 411 0.02 -14.19 17.18
CA LEU A 411 -0.32 -15.04 18.32
C LEU A 411 0.14 -16.49 18.19
N SER A 412 0.42 -16.95 16.97
CA SER A 412 0.81 -18.34 16.69
C SER A 412 2.22 -18.46 16.16
N SER A 413 2.63 -17.59 15.22
CA SER A 413 3.94 -17.70 14.58
C SER A 413 5.06 -17.25 15.52
N PRO A 414 6.16 -18.01 15.65
CA PRO A 414 7.24 -17.67 16.57
C PRO A 414 8.02 -16.43 16.11
N PRO A 415 8.74 -15.73 17.02
CA PRO A 415 9.60 -14.62 16.63
C PRO A 415 10.78 -15.10 15.76
N PRO A 416 11.38 -14.21 14.95
CA PRO A 416 12.56 -14.55 14.15
C PRO A 416 13.68 -15.22 14.98
N GLY A 417 14.28 -16.27 14.44
CA GLY A 417 15.36 -17.01 15.11
C GLY A 417 14.91 -18.06 16.15
N SER A 418 13.62 -18.13 16.49
CA SER A 418 13.09 -19.17 17.38
C SER A 418 13.00 -20.53 16.68
N SER A 419 13.40 -21.59 17.41
CA SER A 419 13.20 -22.99 17.00
C SER A 419 11.88 -23.59 17.50
N LYS A 420 11.12 -22.86 18.33
CA LYS A 420 9.82 -23.32 18.82
C LYS A 420 8.81 -23.41 17.66
N PRO A 421 7.95 -24.46 17.62
CA PRO A 421 6.88 -24.55 16.63
C PRO A 421 5.82 -23.46 16.86
N ALA A 422 4.96 -23.26 15.87
CA ALA A 422 3.83 -22.35 15.99
C ALA A 422 2.84 -22.82 17.07
N HIS A 423 2.33 -21.89 17.86
CA HIS A 423 1.29 -22.15 18.87
C HIS A 423 -0.08 -21.95 18.25
N LEU A 424 -0.75 -23.02 17.86
CA LEU A 424 -1.97 -22.94 17.04
C LEU A 424 -3.24 -22.79 17.89
N PRO A 425 -4.32 -22.20 17.35
CA PRO A 425 -5.60 -22.16 18.03
C PRO A 425 -6.07 -23.57 18.42
N SER A 426 -6.62 -23.72 19.62
CA SER A 426 -7.34 -24.92 20.05
C SER A 426 -8.74 -24.94 19.47
N THR A 427 -9.51 -23.85 19.64
CA THR A 427 -10.86 -23.74 19.07
C THR A 427 -11.12 -22.45 18.30
N ILE A 428 -12.03 -22.54 17.33
CA ILE A 428 -12.56 -21.42 16.55
C ILE A 428 -14.09 -21.46 16.62
N SER A 429 -14.71 -20.34 17.01
CA SER A 429 -16.15 -20.11 16.90
C SER A 429 -16.44 -18.83 16.13
N SER A 430 -17.61 -18.74 15.53
CA SER A 430 -17.95 -17.64 14.62
C SER A 430 -19.45 -17.39 14.59
N SER A 431 -19.84 -16.12 14.57
CA SER A 431 -21.24 -15.70 14.49
C SER A 431 -21.37 -14.47 13.60
N GLY A 432 -22.38 -14.45 12.74
CA GLY A 432 -22.56 -13.38 11.78
C GLY A 432 -23.64 -13.71 10.76
N SER A 433 -24.19 -12.70 10.12
CA SER A 433 -25.22 -12.83 9.09
C SER A 433 -25.24 -11.59 8.20
N LEU A 434 -25.99 -11.66 7.11
CA LEU A 434 -26.46 -10.46 6.41
C LEU A 434 -27.59 -9.83 7.23
N GLN A 435 -27.34 -8.69 7.87
CA GLN A 435 -28.28 -8.08 8.82
C GLN A 435 -29.13 -6.95 8.22
N TYR A 436 -28.61 -6.26 7.20
CA TYR A 436 -29.18 -4.98 6.76
C TYR A 436 -29.43 -4.87 5.25
N PHE A 437 -28.54 -5.37 4.39
CA PHE A 437 -28.70 -5.22 2.93
C PHE A 437 -29.59 -6.30 2.33
N HIS A 438 -30.89 -6.28 2.66
CA HIS A 438 -31.92 -7.18 2.14
C HIS A 438 -33.30 -6.48 2.06
N GLN A 439 -34.23 -7.06 1.30
CA GLN A 439 -35.53 -6.43 0.98
C GLN A 439 -36.35 -6.03 2.21
N GLY A 440 -36.31 -6.81 3.29
CA GLY A 440 -37.02 -6.51 4.55
C GLY A 440 -36.55 -5.24 5.28
N ARG A 441 -35.46 -4.60 4.82
CA ARG A 441 -34.92 -3.34 5.35
C ARG A 441 -35.14 -2.15 4.43
N LYS A 442 -35.79 -2.36 3.28
CA LYS A 442 -36.05 -1.31 2.30
C LYS A 442 -36.97 -0.24 2.90
N PRO A 443 -36.59 1.05 2.86
CA PRO A 443 -37.48 2.14 3.28
C PRO A 443 -38.77 2.15 2.45
N THR A 444 -39.90 2.37 3.10
CA THR A 444 -41.22 2.42 2.45
C THR A 444 -41.29 3.51 1.38
N GLU A 445 -40.60 4.62 1.60
CA GLU A 445 -40.49 5.79 0.74
C GLU A 445 -39.74 5.49 -0.56
N ALA A 446 -38.91 4.45 -0.57
CA ALA A 446 -38.26 3.98 -1.79
C ALA A 446 -39.22 3.24 -2.74
N GLY A 447 -40.42 2.89 -2.25
CA GLY A 447 -41.46 2.18 -3.02
C GLY A 447 -40.92 0.93 -3.70
N ASN A 448 -41.33 0.72 -4.95
CA ASN A 448 -40.92 -0.44 -5.76
C ASN A 448 -39.64 -0.19 -6.56
N ALA A 449 -38.88 0.88 -6.29
CA ALA A 449 -37.68 1.18 -7.05
C ALA A 449 -36.61 0.09 -6.87
N THR A 450 -36.11 -0.46 -7.97
CA THR A 450 -35.03 -1.46 -8.02
C THR A 450 -33.68 -0.84 -8.35
N ASN A 451 -33.65 0.35 -8.95
CA ASN A 451 -32.44 1.09 -9.29
C ASN A 451 -32.40 2.45 -8.59
N CYS A 452 -31.21 2.92 -8.19
CA CYS A 452 -31.05 4.22 -7.54
C CYS A 452 -31.46 5.39 -8.44
N LEU A 453 -31.25 5.28 -9.76
CA LEU A 453 -31.55 6.37 -10.70
C LEU A 453 -33.05 6.61 -10.90
N SER A 454 -33.90 5.64 -10.57
CA SER A 454 -35.36 5.74 -10.64
C SER A 454 -36.03 5.86 -9.26
N CYS A 455 -35.25 5.90 -8.17
CA CYS A 455 -35.78 5.88 -6.81
C CYS A 455 -36.06 7.30 -6.28
N ALA A 456 -37.32 7.59 -5.94
CA ALA A 456 -37.71 8.89 -5.37
C ALA A 456 -37.08 9.18 -3.99
N TYR A 457 -36.74 8.13 -3.22
CA TYR A 457 -36.05 8.26 -1.93
C TYR A 457 -34.53 8.50 -2.06
N GLU A 458 -33.96 8.32 -3.26
CA GLU A 458 -32.53 8.47 -3.53
C GLU A 458 -31.89 9.73 -2.91
N PRO A 459 -32.51 10.92 -2.98
CA PRO A 459 -31.93 12.14 -2.42
C PRO A 459 -31.68 12.09 -0.92
N SER A 460 -32.37 11.21 -0.17
CA SER A 460 -32.19 11.00 1.28
C SER A 460 -31.45 9.70 1.60
N CYS A 461 -31.19 8.85 0.60
CA CYS A 461 -30.55 7.55 0.80
C CYS A 461 -29.03 7.68 0.84
N GLN A 462 -28.41 7.37 1.98
CA GLN A 462 -26.95 7.35 2.10
C GLN A 462 -26.28 6.34 1.16
N PHE A 463 -26.97 5.24 0.82
CA PHE A 463 -26.45 4.17 -0.04
C PHE A 463 -26.68 4.40 -1.54
N SER A 464 -27.14 5.59 -1.94
CA SER A 464 -27.38 5.92 -3.35
C SER A 464 -26.11 5.70 -4.20
N ALA A 465 -26.24 4.87 -5.24
CA ALA A 465 -25.18 4.69 -6.23
C ALA A 465 -24.85 6.03 -6.92
N LYS A 466 -25.86 6.83 -7.26
CA LYS A 466 -25.68 8.13 -7.90
C LYS A 466 -24.83 9.07 -7.03
N ARG A 467 -25.12 9.16 -5.74
CA ARG A 467 -24.35 10.00 -4.81
C ARG A 467 -22.94 9.48 -4.57
N ILE A 468 -22.78 8.17 -4.46
CA ILE A 468 -21.46 7.56 -4.24
C ILE A 468 -20.54 7.80 -5.44
N TYR A 469 -21.03 7.57 -6.66
CA TYR A 469 -20.19 7.58 -7.86
C TYR A 469 -20.11 8.94 -8.59
N ILE A 470 -21.11 9.82 -8.45
CA ILE A 470 -21.18 11.11 -9.16
C ILE A 470 -21.16 12.30 -8.18
N GLY A 471 -21.59 12.09 -6.94
CA GLY A 471 -21.75 13.18 -5.97
C GLY A 471 -20.43 13.73 -5.41
N PRO A 472 -20.39 15.01 -4.98
CA PRO A 472 -19.22 15.63 -4.38
C PRO A 472 -18.83 15.04 -3.01
N GLN A 473 -19.74 14.29 -2.38
CA GLN A 473 -19.60 13.71 -1.04
C GLN A 473 -18.48 12.67 -0.93
N MET A 474 -17.89 12.26 -2.06
CA MET A 474 -16.90 11.18 -2.12
C MET A 474 -15.56 11.57 -2.75
N GLY A 475 -15.26 12.86 -2.97
CA GLY A 475 -13.90 13.42 -3.20
C GLY A 475 -12.96 12.66 -4.16
N THR A 476 -11.63 12.86 -4.01
CA THR A 476 -10.55 12.21 -4.81
C THR A 476 -10.48 10.68 -4.68
N ARG A 477 -11.35 10.07 -3.86
CA ARG A 477 -11.44 8.61 -3.67
C ARG A 477 -12.28 7.93 -4.76
N GLN A 478 -12.98 8.69 -5.59
CA GLN A 478 -13.80 8.17 -6.68
C GLN A 478 -12.95 7.49 -7.78
N ASP A 479 -11.80 8.06 -8.14
CA ASP A 479 -11.01 7.62 -9.30
C ASP A 479 -10.67 6.12 -9.28
N HIS A 480 -10.30 5.58 -8.10
CA HIS A 480 -9.95 4.17 -7.94
C HIS A 480 -11.15 3.21 -8.14
N PHE A 481 -12.33 3.62 -7.70
CA PHE A 481 -13.54 2.80 -7.77
C PHE A 481 -14.31 3.00 -9.07
N LEU A 482 -14.18 4.16 -9.72
CA LEU A 482 -14.82 4.45 -11.00
C LEU A 482 -14.31 3.54 -12.12
N SER A 483 -13.00 3.27 -12.18
CA SER A 483 -12.42 2.32 -13.14
C SER A 483 -12.80 0.86 -12.88
N ILE A 484 -13.34 0.55 -11.68
CA ILE A 484 -13.93 -0.76 -11.36
C ILE A 484 -15.38 -0.81 -11.84
N VAL A 485 -16.13 0.30 -11.68
CA VAL A 485 -17.53 0.40 -12.13
C VAL A 485 -17.62 0.41 -13.65
N LEU A 486 -16.82 1.27 -14.30
CA LEU A 486 -16.77 1.42 -15.74
C LEU A 486 -15.28 1.42 -16.17
N PRO A 487 -14.72 0.26 -16.55
CA PRO A 487 -13.32 0.15 -16.95
C PRO A 487 -12.91 1.10 -18.08
N GLU A 488 -13.83 1.46 -18.96
CA GLU A 488 -13.63 2.35 -20.11
C GLU A 488 -13.85 3.84 -19.77
N ILE A 489 -14.05 4.19 -18.49
CA ILE A 489 -14.35 5.58 -18.08
C ILE A 489 -13.24 6.55 -18.53
N GLU A 490 -11.98 6.10 -18.48
CA GLU A 490 -10.83 6.91 -18.90
C GLU A 490 -10.88 7.19 -20.42
N ASP A 491 -11.24 6.20 -21.24
CA ASP A 491 -11.41 6.40 -22.69
C ASP A 491 -12.53 7.40 -22.99
N CYS A 492 -13.64 7.31 -22.25
CA CYS A 492 -14.76 8.25 -22.39
C CYS A 492 -14.33 9.69 -22.10
N ILE A 493 -13.52 9.88 -21.05
CA ILE A 493 -13.00 11.19 -20.65
C ILE A 493 -11.97 11.72 -21.64
N VAL A 494 -11.07 10.88 -22.13
CA VAL A 494 -10.07 11.28 -23.13
C VAL A 494 -10.73 11.66 -24.46
N ALA A 495 -11.75 10.91 -24.89
CA ALA A 495 -12.43 11.15 -26.16
C ALA A 495 -13.40 12.34 -26.14
N GLY A 496 -14.07 12.59 -25.00
CA GLY A 496 -15.19 13.54 -24.93
C GLY A 496 -15.26 14.41 -23.68
N GLY A 497 -14.22 14.43 -22.85
CA GLY A 497 -14.16 15.20 -21.61
C GLY A 497 -14.98 14.62 -20.46
N LYS A 498 -15.03 15.34 -19.33
CA LYS A 498 -15.69 14.88 -18.10
C LYS A 498 -17.19 14.60 -18.28
N GLU A 499 -17.88 15.39 -19.09
CA GLU A 499 -19.32 15.22 -19.37
C GLU A 499 -19.60 13.89 -20.09
N ALA A 500 -18.74 13.49 -21.03
CA ALA A 500 -18.86 12.21 -21.70
C ALA A 500 -18.64 11.04 -20.73
N GLY A 501 -17.67 11.16 -19.82
CA GLY A 501 -17.45 10.20 -18.73
C GLY A 501 -18.66 10.08 -17.80
N GLU A 502 -19.20 11.20 -17.33
CA GLU A 502 -20.39 11.21 -16.46
C GLU A 502 -21.61 10.59 -17.15
N LYS A 503 -21.85 10.93 -18.42
CA LYS A 503 -22.93 10.35 -19.22
C LYS A 503 -22.78 8.83 -19.37
N ALA A 504 -21.57 8.36 -19.67
CA ALA A 504 -21.27 6.93 -19.79
C ALA A 504 -21.50 6.20 -18.47
N LEU A 505 -21.05 6.80 -17.35
CA LEU A 505 -21.26 6.27 -16.02
C LEU A 505 -22.74 6.21 -15.64
N LEU A 506 -23.52 7.26 -15.90
CA LEU A 506 -24.97 7.27 -15.66
C LEU A 506 -25.68 6.19 -16.48
N THR A 507 -25.27 5.99 -17.73
CA THR A 507 -25.82 4.92 -18.59
C THR A 507 -25.48 3.54 -18.03
N HIS A 508 -24.26 3.34 -17.53
CA HIS A 508 -23.87 2.10 -16.86
C HIS A 508 -24.66 1.86 -15.57
N LEU A 509 -24.82 2.89 -14.72
CA LEU A 509 -25.61 2.82 -13.49
C LEU A 509 -27.11 2.63 -13.75
N ALA A 510 -27.62 2.97 -14.93
CA ALA A 510 -29.02 2.74 -15.28
C ALA A 510 -29.33 1.26 -15.56
N GLN A 511 -28.33 0.41 -15.75
CA GLN A 511 -28.53 -1.02 -15.95
C GLN A 511 -29.20 -1.66 -14.72
N ASP A 512 -30.19 -2.51 -14.97
CA ASP A 512 -30.94 -3.19 -13.93
C ASP A 512 -31.46 -4.55 -14.40
N TYR A 513 -31.98 -5.35 -13.49
CA TYR A 513 -32.61 -6.64 -13.80
C TYR A 513 -33.96 -6.82 -13.09
N ASP A 514 -34.77 -7.70 -13.65
CA ASP A 514 -36.07 -8.10 -13.09
C ASP A 514 -36.23 -9.62 -13.12
N SER A 515 -37.44 -10.11 -12.80
CA SER A 515 -37.74 -11.54 -12.77
C SER A 515 -37.65 -12.24 -14.14
N SER A 516 -37.60 -11.50 -15.24
CA SER A 516 -37.42 -12.04 -16.58
C SER A 516 -35.95 -12.18 -16.98
N THR A 517 -35.04 -11.53 -16.26
CA THR A 517 -33.60 -11.57 -16.55
C THR A 517 -33.01 -12.94 -16.16
N PRO A 518 -32.27 -13.62 -17.04
CA PRO A 518 -31.67 -14.92 -16.71
C PRO A 518 -30.69 -14.84 -15.54
N ALA A 519 -30.75 -15.81 -14.62
CA ALA A 519 -29.87 -15.86 -13.44
C ALA A 519 -28.37 -15.87 -13.79
N ALA A 520 -28.01 -16.48 -14.93
CA ALA A 520 -26.65 -16.48 -15.45
C ALA A 520 -26.20 -15.07 -15.84
N GLU A 521 -27.06 -14.28 -16.47
CA GLU A 521 -26.76 -12.89 -16.81
C GLU A 521 -26.57 -12.03 -15.56
N ILE A 522 -27.45 -12.19 -14.57
CA ILE A 522 -27.35 -11.49 -13.28
C ILE A 522 -26.00 -11.80 -12.61
N SER A 523 -25.59 -13.06 -12.63
CA SER A 523 -24.37 -13.54 -11.97
C SER A 523 -23.08 -13.17 -12.71
N ASN A 524 -23.14 -13.01 -14.04
CA ASN A 524 -21.96 -12.75 -14.88
C ASN A 524 -21.46 -11.30 -14.88
N LYS A 525 -22.21 -10.35 -14.29
CA LYS A 525 -21.76 -8.96 -14.16
C LYS A 525 -22.21 -8.33 -12.84
N ASN A 526 -21.69 -7.13 -12.59
CA ASN A 526 -22.03 -6.32 -11.43
C ASN A 526 -23.08 -5.27 -11.78
N TRP A 527 -23.94 -4.93 -10.82
CA TRP A 527 -25.08 -4.02 -11.03
C TRP A 527 -24.93 -2.80 -10.11
N TYR A 528 -23.93 -1.96 -10.39
CA TYR A 528 -23.52 -0.87 -9.50
C TYR A 528 -24.58 0.21 -9.25
N GLY A 529 -25.58 0.36 -10.13
CA GLY A 529 -26.69 1.29 -9.90
C GLY A 529 -27.85 0.73 -9.07
N ARG A 530 -27.89 -0.60 -8.86
CA ARG A 530 -29.01 -1.27 -8.21
C ARG A 530 -29.19 -0.83 -6.76
N CYS A 531 -30.44 -0.81 -6.30
CA CYS A 531 -30.80 -0.56 -4.90
C CYS A 531 -30.17 -1.62 -4.00
N VAL A 532 -29.50 -1.20 -2.92
CA VAL A 532 -28.80 -2.11 -1.99
C VAL A 532 -29.72 -3.09 -1.27
N TYR A 533 -31.02 -2.83 -1.23
CA TYR A 533 -32.01 -3.72 -0.62
C TYR A 533 -32.65 -4.68 -1.63
N GLU A 534 -32.43 -4.45 -2.93
CA GLU A 534 -32.95 -5.27 -4.04
C GLU A 534 -31.84 -6.06 -4.75
N ALA A 535 -30.59 -5.90 -4.31
CA ALA A 535 -29.43 -6.63 -4.83
C ALA A 535 -29.48 -8.10 -4.42
N ASP A 536 -28.76 -8.94 -5.16
CA ASP A 536 -28.68 -10.40 -4.97
C ASP A 536 -27.55 -10.81 -4.01
N ASN A 537 -27.12 -9.91 -3.13
CA ASN A 537 -26.03 -10.17 -2.20
C ASN A 537 -26.45 -11.12 -1.08
N ASP A 538 -25.52 -11.98 -0.65
CA ASP A 538 -25.76 -12.98 0.40
C ASP A 538 -24.66 -13.04 1.48
N VAL A 539 -23.60 -12.22 1.35
CA VAL A 539 -22.46 -12.20 2.27
C VAL A 539 -22.74 -11.44 3.57
N CYS A 540 -22.04 -11.80 4.65
CA CYS A 540 -22.20 -11.18 5.96
C CYS A 540 -21.73 -9.71 5.98
N ASP A 541 -22.56 -8.81 6.50
CA ASP A 541 -22.23 -7.40 6.74
C ASP A 541 -21.71 -7.14 8.17
N ASN A 542 -21.88 -8.12 9.06
CA ASN A 542 -21.33 -8.12 10.40
C ASN A 542 -21.00 -9.55 10.84
N GLN A 543 -19.75 -9.79 11.24
CA GLN A 543 -19.30 -11.11 11.69
C GLN A 543 -18.22 -11.00 12.77
N THR A 544 -18.34 -11.81 13.81
CA THR A 544 -17.36 -11.93 14.89
C THR A 544 -16.84 -13.37 14.97
N VAL A 545 -15.52 -13.52 14.97
CA VAL A 545 -14.81 -14.79 15.14
C VAL A 545 -14.08 -14.75 16.48
N THR A 546 -14.17 -15.82 17.26
CA THR A 546 -13.39 -16.01 18.49
C THR A 546 -12.44 -17.18 18.29
N LEU A 547 -11.15 -16.94 18.54
CA LEU A 547 -10.10 -17.95 18.57
C LEU A 547 -9.61 -18.11 20.01
N THR A 548 -9.34 -19.35 20.40
CA THR A 548 -8.72 -19.67 21.69
C THR A 548 -7.48 -20.51 21.46
N TRP A 549 -6.52 -20.38 22.37
CA TRP A 549 -5.33 -21.20 22.46
C TRP A 549 -5.26 -21.79 23.85
N ASP A 550 -4.88 -23.05 23.95
CA ASP A 550 -4.61 -23.70 25.24
C ASP A 550 -3.14 -23.52 25.62
N ASN A 551 -2.77 -23.81 26.87
CA ASN A 551 -1.35 -23.91 27.22
C ASN A 551 -0.72 -25.04 26.42
N ASP A 552 0.44 -24.79 25.81
CA ASP A 552 1.25 -25.90 25.33
C ASP A 552 1.76 -26.74 26.52
N PRO A 553 1.97 -28.05 26.33
CA PRO A 553 2.62 -28.88 27.33
C PRO A 553 3.97 -28.28 27.71
N ILE A 554 4.29 -28.24 29.01
CA ILE A 554 5.59 -27.78 29.52
C ILE A 554 6.68 -28.69 28.91
N ALA A 555 7.44 -28.14 27.96
CA ALA A 555 8.27 -28.92 27.05
C ALA A 555 9.53 -29.52 27.71
N SER A 556 9.96 -29.01 28.86
CA SER A 556 11.17 -29.47 29.55
C SER A 556 11.06 -29.36 31.07
N GLN A 557 11.59 -30.37 31.79
CA GLN A 557 11.78 -30.30 33.25
C GLN A 557 12.90 -29.34 33.67
N THR A 558 13.69 -28.83 32.73
CA THR A 558 14.81 -27.90 32.99
C THR A 558 14.40 -26.42 32.92
N GLU A 559 13.22 -26.11 32.37
CA GLU A 559 12.66 -24.75 32.34
C GLU A 559 11.68 -24.58 33.49
N THR A 560 11.62 -23.39 34.08
CA THR A 560 10.51 -23.06 34.99
C THR A 560 9.19 -23.05 34.20
N PRO A 561 8.03 -23.34 34.83
CA PRO A 561 6.74 -23.25 34.15
C PRO A 561 6.49 -21.91 33.44
N VAL A 562 6.97 -20.80 34.04
CA VAL A 562 6.90 -19.46 33.45
C VAL A 562 7.73 -19.36 32.17
N GLN A 563 8.96 -19.88 32.16
CA GLN A 563 9.82 -19.89 30.97
C GLN A 563 9.27 -20.78 29.86
N ALA A 564 8.76 -21.96 30.22
CA ALA A 564 8.20 -22.91 29.27
C ALA A 564 6.95 -22.34 28.57
N LEU A 565 6.10 -21.63 29.32
CA LEU A 565 4.85 -21.04 28.84
C LEU A 565 5.00 -19.63 28.24
N THR A 566 6.17 -18.99 28.34
CA THR A 566 6.38 -17.65 27.75
C THR A 566 6.10 -17.69 26.24
N GLY A 567 5.09 -16.95 25.80
CA GLY A 567 4.58 -16.96 24.41
C GLY A 567 3.85 -18.23 23.97
N ARG A 568 3.62 -19.18 24.89
CA ARG A 568 3.01 -20.51 24.66
C ARG A 568 1.85 -20.81 25.63
N GLY A 569 1.47 -19.83 26.43
CA GLY A 569 0.33 -19.90 27.34
C GLY A 569 -1.01 -19.66 26.64
N ALA A 570 -2.07 -20.07 27.33
CA ALA A 570 -3.44 -19.91 26.90
C ALA A 570 -3.78 -18.43 26.69
N LYS A 571 -4.57 -18.16 25.64
CA LYS A 571 -4.98 -16.80 25.25
C LYS A 571 -6.21 -16.84 24.36
N THR A 572 -6.84 -15.68 24.19
CA THR A 572 -8.04 -15.53 23.36
C THR A 572 -7.87 -14.37 22.39
N ALA A 573 -8.46 -14.49 21.20
CA ALA A 573 -8.57 -13.38 20.26
C ALA A 573 -9.99 -13.28 19.71
N THR A 574 -10.48 -12.05 19.56
CA THR A 574 -11.70 -11.75 18.84
C THR A 574 -11.38 -10.93 17.59
N LEU A 575 -11.97 -11.33 16.47
CA LEU A 575 -11.95 -10.63 15.19
C LEU A 575 -13.37 -10.17 14.87
N HIS A 576 -13.58 -8.87 14.75
CA HIS A 576 -14.85 -8.27 14.36
C HIS A 576 -14.74 -7.60 12.99
N MET A 577 -15.47 -8.10 12.00
CA MET A 577 -15.63 -7.45 10.71
C MET A 577 -16.99 -6.74 10.67
N VAL A 578 -16.98 -5.45 10.31
CA VAL A 578 -18.20 -4.63 10.34
C VAL A 578 -18.32 -3.70 9.13
N ALA A 579 -19.48 -3.71 8.48
CA ALA A 579 -19.82 -2.80 7.40
C ALA A 579 -20.11 -1.38 7.91
N PHE A 580 -20.92 -1.23 8.96
CA PHE A 580 -21.46 0.07 9.40
C PHE A 580 -20.49 0.87 10.26
N THR A 581 -19.59 1.60 9.60
CA THR A 581 -18.58 2.44 10.28
C THR A 581 -18.04 3.52 9.35
N GLN A 582 -17.58 4.63 9.93
CA GLN A 582 -16.85 5.68 9.22
C GLN A 582 -15.33 5.45 9.19
N LYS A 583 -14.80 4.55 10.06
CA LYS A 583 -13.38 4.18 10.13
C LYS A 583 -12.96 3.24 8.99
N MET A 584 -13.39 3.53 7.76
CA MET A 584 -13.22 2.64 6.61
C MET A 584 -11.77 2.19 6.42
N CYS A 585 -11.54 0.88 6.48
CA CYS A 585 -10.26 0.18 6.41
C CYS A 585 -9.21 0.66 7.44
N GLN A 586 -9.61 1.43 8.46
CA GLN A 586 -8.75 1.86 9.56
C GLN A 586 -8.81 0.83 10.68
N ARG A 587 -8.09 -0.28 10.52
CA ARG A 587 -7.99 -1.36 11.50
C ARG A 587 -7.57 -0.82 12.85
N PHE A 588 -8.11 -1.42 13.92
CA PHE A 588 -7.64 -1.16 15.27
C PHE A 588 -7.72 -2.41 16.14
N THR A 589 -6.82 -2.48 17.12
CA THR A 589 -6.59 -3.64 17.96
C THR A 589 -6.32 -3.20 19.39
N ASN A 590 -7.03 -3.81 20.35
CA ASN A 590 -6.66 -3.78 21.76
C ASN A 590 -5.98 -5.09 22.11
N ILE A 591 -4.83 -5.04 22.79
CA ILE A 591 -4.05 -6.21 23.19
C ILE A 591 -3.75 -6.09 24.68
N TYR A 592 -4.11 -7.11 25.44
CA TYR A 592 -3.98 -7.14 26.89
C TYR A 592 -2.93 -8.18 27.27
N GLY A 593 -1.91 -7.76 28.03
CA GLY A 593 -0.87 -8.64 28.55
C GLY A 593 -0.79 -8.59 30.07
N VAL A 594 0.09 -9.42 30.63
CA VAL A 594 0.27 -9.52 32.10
C VAL A 594 0.96 -8.33 32.75
N HIS A 595 1.66 -7.49 31.97
CA HIS A 595 2.41 -6.32 32.47
C HIS A 595 1.96 -5.00 31.86
N GLY A 596 1.00 -5.02 30.94
CA GLY A 596 0.53 -3.81 30.27
C GLY A 596 -0.53 -4.10 29.21
N GLU A 597 -0.89 -3.05 28.49
CA GLU A 597 -1.82 -3.12 27.37
C GLU A 597 -1.34 -2.27 26.19
N ILE A 598 -1.81 -2.64 24.99
CA ILE A 598 -1.55 -1.94 23.75
C ILE A 598 -2.88 -1.59 23.07
N TYR A 599 -3.00 -0.33 22.66
CA TYR A 599 -3.94 0.09 21.62
C TYR A 599 -3.14 0.38 20.34
N ALA A 600 -3.46 -0.33 19.26
CA ALA A 600 -2.83 -0.14 17.96
C ALA A 600 -3.90 0.14 16.91
N ASP A 601 -3.83 1.28 16.23
CA ASP A 601 -4.71 1.61 15.10
C ASP A 601 -3.91 1.60 13.80
N SER A 602 -4.38 2.27 12.74
CA SER A 602 -3.64 2.29 11.47
C SER A 602 -2.50 3.31 11.44
N ASP A 603 -2.42 4.18 12.46
CA ASP A 603 -1.51 5.33 12.50
C ASP A 603 -0.48 5.21 13.64
N SER A 604 -0.87 4.63 14.78
CA SER A 604 -0.09 4.65 16.00
C SER A 604 -0.23 3.39 16.86
N ILE A 605 0.80 3.14 17.68
CA ILE A 605 0.82 2.09 18.70
C ILE A 605 1.05 2.74 20.06
N THR A 606 0.07 2.65 20.94
CA THR A 606 0.14 3.12 22.32
C THR A 606 0.37 1.94 23.25
N VAL A 607 1.45 1.98 24.03
CA VAL A 607 1.81 1.00 25.06
C VAL A 607 1.61 1.63 26.44
N GLN A 608 0.91 0.94 27.34
CA GLN A 608 0.76 1.32 28.73
C GLN A 608 1.29 0.23 29.66
N ASN A 609 2.20 0.59 30.55
CA ASN A 609 2.79 -0.33 31.53
C ASN A 609 2.03 -0.26 32.86
N PHE A 610 1.59 -1.40 33.39
CA PHE A 610 0.78 -1.45 34.62
C PHE A 610 1.59 -1.17 35.88
N GLN A 611 2.87 -1.55 35.91
CA GLN A 611 3.71 -1.38 37.10
C GLN A 611 4.13 0.08 37.29
N THR A 612 4.50 0.76 36.20
CA THR A 612 5.02 2.14 36.26
C THR A 612 3.97 3.21 35.97
N GLY A 613 2.82 2.82 35.39
CA GLY A 613 1.83 3.77 34.86
C GLY A 613 2.29 4.53 33.62
N GLN A 614 3.48 4.22 33.07
CA GLN A 614 4.03 4.94 31.92
C GLN A 614 3.23 4.62 30.65
N LYS A 615 2.90 5.67 29.90
CA LYS A 615 2.32 5.59 28.56
C LYS A 615 3.37 6.00 27.52
N LYS A 616 3.56 5.18 26.49
CA LYS A 616 4.45 5.46 25.36
C LYS A 616 3.69 5.29 24.05
N VAL A 617 3.80 6.28 23.15
CA VAL A 617 3.16 6.23 21.84
C VAL A 617 4.24 6.14 20.76
N HIS A 618 4.05 5.22 19.83
CA HIS A 618 4.89 5.02 18.66
C HIS A 618 4.11 5.46 17.42
N TYR A 619 4.78 6.18 16.52
CA TYR A 619 4.27 6.57 15.21
C TYR A 619 5.15 5.93 14.14
N PRO A 620 4.84 4.70 13.70
CA PRO A 620 5.58 4.04 12.63
C PRO A 620 5.56 4.92 11.37
N PRO A 621 6.70 5.09 10.67
CA PRO A 621 6.71 5.87 9.45
C PRO A 621 5.87 5.19 8.38
N VAL A 622 4.84 5.88 7.89
CA VAL A 622 4.06 5.48 6.72
C VAL A 622 4.39 6.48 5.60
N PRO A 623 4.97 6.06 4.47
CA PRO A 623 5.12 6.92 3.30
C PRO A 623 3.77 7.50 2.86
N ALA A 624 3.74 8.77 2.46
CA ALA A 624 2.52 9.51 2.15
C ALA A 624 1.71 8.93 0.96
N ASP A 625 2.29 8.02 0.19
CA ASP A 625 1.75 7.35 -1.00
C ASP A 625 1.59 5.83 -0.83
N GLY A 626 1.83 5.28 0.36
CA GLY A 626 1.75 3.84 0.62
C GLY A 626 0.31 3.31 0.70
N GLY A 627 -0.07 2.40 -0.20
CA GLY A 627 -1.27 1.56 -0.05
C GLY A 627 -1.10 0.58 1.11
N HIS A 628 -2.18 0.30 1.86
CA HIS A 628 -2.17 -0.68 2.98
C HIS A 628 -1.07 -0.42 4.04
N GLY A 629 -0.76 0.85 4.34
CA GLY A 629 0.30 1.21 5.28
C GLY A 629 1.70 0.81 4.80
N ASP A 630 1.92 0.86 3.48
CA ASP A 630 3.17 0.47 2.79
C ASP A 630 3.44 -1.03 2.68
N GLY A 631 2.47 -1.87 3.06
CA GLY A 631 2.60 -3.33 2.98
C GLY A 631 2.83 -3.85 1.56
N ASP A 632 2.31 -3.16 0.54
CA ASP A 632 2.48 -3.53 -0.88
C ASP A 632 3.96 -3.41 -1.33
N GLN A 633 4.64 -2.34 -0.89
CA GLN A 633 6.06 -2.11 -1.15
C GLN A 633 6.91 -3.10 -0.36
N GLY A 634 6.59 -3.29 0.92
CA GLY A 634 7.28 -4.25 1.79
C GLY A 634 7.23 -5.67 1.24
N LEU A 635 6.06 -6.15 0.83
CA LEU A 635 5.89 -7.49 0.25
C LEU A 635 6.65 -7.62 -1.08
N SER A 636 6.45 -6.68 -2.02
CA SER A 636 7.14 -6.71 -3.32
C SER A 636 8.65 -6.76 -3.14
N ARG A 637 9.18 -5.94 -2.24
CA ARG A 637 10.61 -5.86 -1.95
C ARG A 637 11.13 -7.16 -1.38
N GLN A 638 10.45 -7.76 -0.42
CA GLN A 638 10.88 -9.04 0.16
C GLN A 638 10.79 -10.18 -0.84
N PHE A 639 9.74 -10.23 -1.65
CA PHE A 639 9.60 -11.26 -2.68
C PHE A 639 10.68 -11.17 -3.75
N VAL A 640 10.89 -9.98 -4.33
CA VAL A 640 11.94 -9.78 -5.35
C VAL A 640 13.33 -10.02 -4.76
N LEU A 641 13.56 -9.63 -3.50
CA LEU A 641 14.80 -9.94 -2.80
C LEU A 641 15.01 -11.44 -2.64
N ALA A 642 13.99 -12.19 -2.19
CA ALA A 642 14.07 -13.65 -2.07
C ALA A 642 14.44 -14.31 -3.40
N VAL A 643 13.81 -13.86 -4.50
CA VAL A 643 14.12 -14.33 -5.85
C VAL A 643 15.55 -13.97 -6.25
N ASP A 644 16.00 -12.75 -6.00
CA ASP A 644 17.37 -12.32 -6.29
C ASP A 644 18.41 -13.17 -5.54
N ARG A 645 18.14 -13.49 -4.28
CA ARG A 645 19.03 -14.28 -3.41
C ARG A 645 19.17 -15.71 -3.89
N VAL A 646 18.08 -16.34 -4.29
CA VAL A 646 18.09 -17.67 -4.92
C VAL A 646 18.83 -17.61 -6.27
N LYS A 647 18.44 -16.68 -7.15
CA LYS A 647 18.95 -16.58 -8.53
C LYS A 647 20.43 -16.24 -8.60
N ASN A 648 20.86 -15.22 -7.87
CA ASN A 648 22.17 -14.59 -8.07
C ASN A 648 23.19 -14.93 -6.96
N HIS A 649 22.74 -15.42 -5.81
CA HIS A 649 23.61 -15.68 -4.66
C HIS A 649 23.64 -17.14 -4.24
N GLY A 650 22.93 -18.03 -4.95
CA GLY A 650 22.90 -19.47 -4.67
C GLY A 650 22.29 -19.82 -3.32
N GLU A 651 21.42 -18.95 -2.79
CA GLU A 651 20.75 -19.21 -1.51
C GLU A 651 19.67 -20.28 -1.69
N GLU A 652 19.60 -21.23 -0.75
CA GLU A 652 18.59 -22.27 -0.76
C GLU A 652 17.18 -21.68 -0.62
N VAL A 653 16.24 -22.23 -1.37
CA VAL A 653 14.89 -21.67 -1.49
C VAL A 653 14.15 -21.65 -0.16
N ASP A 654 14.28 -22.69 0.66
CA ASP A 654 13.63 -22.75 1.97
C ASP A 654 14.18 -21.68 2.93
N GLU A 655 15.50 -21.43 2.87
CA GLU A 655 16.14 -20.40 3.70
C GLU A 655 15.73 -19.00 3.25
N ALA A 656 15.73 -18.73 1.94
CA ALA A 656 15.27 -17.46 1.39
C ALA A 656 13.76 -17.23 1.66
N GLN A 657 12.93 -18.26 1.54
CA GLN A 657 11.51 -18.22 1.88
C GLN A 657 11.33 -17.82 3.36
N LYS A 658 12.03 -18.51 4.25
CA LYS A 658 11.95 -18.26 5.70
C LYS A 658 12.47 -16.88 6.07
N LEU A 659 13.60 -16.45 5.49
CA LEU A 659 14.29 -15.22 5.90
C LEU A 659 13.65 -13.95 5.35
N TYR A 660 13.25 -13.97 4.07
CA TYR A 660 12.78 -12.76 3.37
C TYR A 660 11.26 -12.68 3.34
N ILE A 661 10.57 -13.78 3.00
CA ILE A 661 9.09 -13.80 3.04
C ILE A 661 8.60 -13.87 4.49
N GLY A 662 9.33 -14.59 5.36
CA GLY A 662 8.97 -14.68 6.78
C GLY A 662 7.78 -15.58 7.06
N CYS A 663 7.35 -16.40 6.09
CA CYS A 663 6.36 -17.45 6.27
C CYS A 663 6.55 -18.60 5.28
N GLY A 664 6.17 -19.80 5.70
CA GLY A 664 6.12 -20.98 4.84
C GLY A 664 4.78 -21.11 4.11
N VAL A 665 4.75 -21.94 3.06
CA VAL A 665 3.51 -22.24 2.31
C VAL A 665 2.41 -22.80 3.23
N GLU A 666 2.77 -23.66 4.18
CA GLU A 666 1.81 -24.21 5.14
C GLU A 666 1.16 -23.10 6.00
N GLU A 667 1.92 -22.08 6.40
CA GLU A 667 1.40 -20.96 7.20
C GLU A 667 0.38 -20.12 6.40
N ILE A 668 0.66 -19.91 5.10
CA ILE A 668 -0.28 -19.27 4.17
C ILE A 668 -1.58 -20.07 4.07
N ILE A 669 -1.49 -21.40 3.93
CA ILE A 669 -2.66 -22.28 3.88
C ILE A 669 -3.42 -22.23 5.20
N ARG A 670 -2.70 -22.26 6.32
CA ARG A 670 -3.29 -22.24 7.67
C ARG A 670 -4.13 -21.00 7.93
N SER A 671 -3.68 -19.82 7.51
CA SER A 671 -4.46 -18.60 7.67
C SER A 671 -5.78 -18.63 6.91
N HIS A 672 -5.78 -19.17 5.69
CA HIS A 672 -7.00 -19.30 4.88
C HIS A 672 -7.90 -20.41 5.42
N ALA A 673 -7.32 -21.54 5.81
CA ALA A 673 -8.01 -22.66 6.44
C ALA A 673 -8.75 -22.25 7.72
N ALA A 674 -8.15 -21.38 8.55
CA ALA A 674 -8.81 -20.82 9.73
C ALA A 674 -10.07 -19.99 9.38
N VAL A 675 -10.09 -19.31 8.23
CA VAL A 675 -11.30 -18.64 7.73
C VAL A 675 -12.38 -19.65 7.35
N PHE A 676 -12.02 -20.73 6.65
CA PHE A 676 -12.98 -21.79 6.30
C PHE A 676 -13.53 -22.51 7.55
N ALA A 677 -12.69 -22.76 8.54
CA ALA A 677 -13.12 -23.29 9.85
C ALA A 677 -14.08 -22.31 10.56
N ALA A 678 -13.81 -21.01 10.52
CA ALA A 678 -14.71 -20.00 11.06
C ALA A 678 -16.05 -19.94 10.29
N GLU A 679 -16.06 -20.17 8.98
CA GLU A 679 -17.28 -20.24 8.19
C GLU A 679 -18.08 -21.52 8.47
N GLU A 680 -17.42 -22.65 8.65
CA GLU A 680 -18.05 -23.90 9.10
C GLU A 680 -18.67 -23.73 10.50
N ALA A 681 -17.94 -23.11 11.43
CA ALA A 681 -18.44 -22.79 12.77
C ALA A 681 -19.71 -21.93 12.71
N ARG A 682 -19.72 -20.88 11.87
CA ARG A 682 -20.85 -19.96 11.71
C ARG A 682 -22.07 -20.67 11.13
N LYS A 683 -21.88 -21.39 10.02
CA LYS A 683 -22.98 -22.06 9.28
C LYS A 683 -23.53 -23.24 10.09
N GLY A 684 -22.66 -23.97 10.78
CA GLY A 684 -23.02 -25.11 11.63
C GLY A 684 -23.46 -24.75 13.05
N ARG A 685 -23.33 -23.48 13.47
CA ARG A 685 -23.59 -23.01 14.85
C ARG A 685 -22.86 -23.84 15.90
N LEU A 686 -21.58 -24.09 15.66
CA LEU A 686 -20.74 -24.97 16.46
C LEU A 686 -19.42 -24.29 16.85
N VAL A 687 -18.71 -24.89 17.80
CA VAL A 687 -17.32 -24.56 18.11
C VAL A 687 -16.44 -25.61 17.42
N VAL A 688 -15.56 -25.17 16.52
CA VAL A 688 -14.62 -26.05 15.82
C VAL A 688 -13.41 -26.28 16.70
N ASP A 689 -13.10 -27.54 16.98
CA ASP A 689 -11.75 -27.94 17.43
C ASP A 689 -10.81 -27.87 16.22
N PHE A 690 -9.90 -26.89 16.22
CA PHE A 690 -9.15 -26.52 15.02
C PHE A 690 -8.13 -27.60 14.62
N LYS A 691 -7.55 -28.30 15.60
CA LYS A 691 -6.58 -29.37 15.34
C LYS A 691 -7.23 -30.54 14.60
N SER A 692 -8.31 -31.11 15.15
CA SER A 692 -9.02 -32.21 14.50
C SER A 692 -9.65 -31.80 13.17
N TRP A 693 -10.11 -30.55 13.05
CA TRP A 693 -10.59 -29.99 11.80
C TRP A 693 -9.47 -29.91 10.75
N TRP A 694 -8.28 -29.42 11.11
CA TRP A 694 -7.13 -29.34 10.22
C TRP A 694 -6.67 -30.73 9.74
N GLU A 695 -6.55 -31.69 10.66
CA GLU A 695 -6.18 -33.07 10.34
C GLU A 695 -7.15 -33.71 9.33
N ARG A 696 -8.46 -33.45 9.49
CA ARG A 696 -9.50 -33.97 8.61
C ARG A 696 -9.57 -33.24 7.26
N GLU A 697 -9.67 -31.92 7.30
CA GLU A 697 -10.04 -31.10 6.14
C GLU A 697 -8.85 -30.65 5.30
N VAL A 698 -7.63 -30.66 5.85
CA VAL A 698 -6.42 -30.26 5.11
C VAL A 698 -5.50 -31.46 4.93
N GLU A 699 -4.99 -32.05 6.01
CA GLU A 699 -4.04 -33.16 5.90
C GLU A 699 -4.65 -34.42 5.29
N GLY A 700 -5.89 -34.75 5.68
CA GLY A 700 -6.64 -35.87 5.10
C GLY A 700 -6.80 -35.71 3.59
N ARG A 701 -7.18 -34.51 3.12
CA ARG A 701 -7.35 -34.21 1.69
C ARG A 701 -6.01 -34.18 0.93
N LEU A 702 -4.92 -33.76 1.56
CA LEU A 702 -3.58 -33.88 0.97
C LEU A 702 -3.19 -35.34 0.74
N LYS A 703 -3.46 -36.24 1.70
CA LYS A 703 -3.14 -37.67 1.64
C LYS A 703 -4.00 -38.45 0.64
N LEU A 704 -5.30 -38.18 0.56
CA LEU A 704 -6.25 -38.93 -0.28
C LEU A 704 -5.97 -38.83 -1.78
N CYS A 705 -5.43 -37.71 -2.27
CA CYS A 705 -5.13 -37.54 -3.69
C CYS A 705 -3.78 -38.12 -4.14
N ASN A 706 -2.90 -38.56 -3.22
CA ASN A 706 -1.68 -39.31 -3.60
C ASN A 706 -1.99 -40.76 -4.01
N MET A 707 -3.25 -41.21 -3.86
CA MET A 707 -3.71 -42.54 -4.29
C MET A 707 -4.42 -42.54 -5.66
N GLY A 708 -4.51 -41.38 -6.34
CA GLY A 708 -5.12 -41.25 -7.67
C GLY A 708 -4.06 -41.11 -8.76
N THR A 709 -3.81 -42.19 -9.48
CA THR A 709 -3.04 -42.20 -10.74
C THR A 709 -3.66 -41.25 -11.77
N TRP A 710 -2.82 -40.41 -12.38
CA TRP A 710 -3.13 -39.64 -13.58
C TRP A 710 -3.58 -40.58 -14.72
N VAL A 711 -4.75 -40.30 -15.30
CA VAL A 711 -5.13 -40.74 -16.66
C VAL A 711 -5.40 -39.50 -17.48
#